data_AF-A0AAJ3GVX0-F1
#
_entry.id   AF-A0AAJ3GVX0-F1
#
_cell.length_a   1.000
_cell.length_b   1.000
_cell.length_c   1.000
_cell.angle_alpha   90.00
_cell.angle_beta   90.00
_cell.angle_gamma   90.00
#
_symmetry.space_group_name_H-M   'P 1'
#
loop_
_entity.id
_entity.type
_entity.pdbx_description
1 polymer ?
#
loop_
_entity_poly.entity_id
_entity_poly.type
_entity_poly.pdbx_seq_one_letter_code
_entity_poly.pdbx_strand_id
1 'polypeptide(L)'
;MRYLLILFLCWLPMFAGAVEFNQSTRSLPLGRVMQVLEDPTDALTIAQVSSPAYAAQFKAHDKATLNAGYSRSVFWLKVDLHYTATDARAPRTWFLELAYPPLNRLDLYQNDGTGNYRLTTRTGSALPFASREVRQSNYLFKLNFVPDQQQTVYLRLQSEGSIQAPLTLWAGTAYLEEQPLRLYVLGAIYGVLLGMLVYNLFIYLSVRDTSYLYYILYIASFGLYQLSVNGVAVEYFWPNNPWWANAAVPFLIGSAALFGSLFARSFLHTAQHSRWLDRLLLALAACGAVVMVLALLTSYAVALRLATGLALVFTVTIFIAAIKAWYCGQRMARYFIIAWSAFLLGGVVNTMMVLGYLPNMFLTMYASQLGSAIEVALLSLALADRINGMREQQAQILFDASQKLEVLNQQLARSNRLKDEFLATLTHELRTPMNGVIGSLELMQTVPLDDDLAQYQQTAAGSARDMMRMVNGILTLTELQAGRLTAQPQVFSLRGALDTLRQQFNASAQSKGLEFSIDVADELPDRVIGDAGKLIQCLDCLLDNAFKFTHDGSVRVRVVGVPHSDGSLRLSFIVTDSGIGFAFLDEATLYQRFFQVDGSTTREYGGLGIGLAICRQLIELLGGRLTHHSEPRKGSRFQLDVSVNPLPPEPKAQPHDPLTQRAPHECTVLLVDDNSVGQLAVRGMLLKLGYRVKTVDNGPSALALLQNETFDAVLLDVPEGGFSLCCQIRALPGCGELPVIALSASLNVSDRERCHGIGITDRLAKPVRFDALQAVLECRLLCPLEGESAEH
;
A
#
# COMPACT_ATOMS: atom_id res chain seq x y z
N MET A 1 -29.56 92.51 22.41
CA MET A 1 -29.38 91.15 21.85
C MET A 1 -29.30 90.04 22.91
N ARG A 2 -28.74 90.24 24.11
CA ARG A 2 -28.71 89.19 25.17
C ARG A 2 -30.07 88.87 25.83
N TYR A 3 -30.99 89.83 25.94
CA TYR A 3 -32.31 89.60 26.55
C TYR A 3 -33.34 88.95 25.61
N LEU A 4 -33.15 89.09 24.29
CA LEU A 4 -33.98 88.43 23.27
C LEU A 4 -33.72 86.92 23.19
N LEU A 5 -32.51 86.48 23.52
CA LEU A 5 -32.14 85.06 23.54
C LEU A 5 -32.69 84.32 24.77
N ILE A 6 -32.86 85.02 25.90
CA ILE A 6 -33.47 84.46 27.11
C ILE A 6 -34.99 84.34 26.95
N LEU A 7 -35.64 85.28 26.26
CA LEU A 7 -37.07 85.20 25.95
C LEU A 7 -37.39 84.09 24.93
N PHE A 8 -36.46 83.75 24.02
CA PHE A 8 -36.60 82.62 23.10
C PHE A 8 -36.37 81.25 23.77
N LEU A 9 -35.65 81.21 24.91
CA LEU A 9 -35.42 80.00 25.70
C LEU A 9 -36.55 79.70 26.71
N CYS A 10 -37.39 80.67 27.05
CA CYS A 10 -38.59 80.48 27.89
C CYS A 10 -39.86 80.09 27.10
N TRP A 11 -39.75 79.93 25.78
CA TRP A 11 -40.86 79.58 24.88
C TRP A 11 -40.66 78.28 24.11
N LEU A 12 -39.77 77.41 24.59
CA LEU A 12 -39.77 75.99 24.23
C LEU A 12 -40.63 75.26 25.26
N PRO A 13 -41.80 74.75 24.88
CA PRO A 13 -42.53 73.86 25.77
C PRO A 13 -41.64 72.64 26.02
N MET A 14 -41.46 72.28 27.28
CA MET A 14 -41.09 70.91 27.64
C MET A 14 -42.19 69.99 27.10
N PHE A 15 -42.09 69.56 25.85
CA PHE A 15 -43.02 68.59 25.29
C PHE A 15 -42.64 67.19 25.78
N ALA A 16 -43.08 66.88 27.00
CA ALA A 16 -43.53 65.54 27.37
C ALA A 16 -44.91 65.29 26.73
N GLY A 17 -45.00 65.43 25.40
CA GLY A 17 -46.20 65.16 24.61
C GLY A 17 -46.17 63.73 24.08
N ALA A 18 -47.34 63.11 23.94
CA ALA A 18 -47.46 61.80 23.29
C ALA A 18 -46.94 61.88 21.84
N VAL A 19 -46.31 60.82 21.36
CA VAL A 19 -45.88 60.74 19.96
C VAL A 19 -47.10 60.58 19.08
N GLU A 20 -47.32 61.54 18.19
CA GLU A 20 -48.38 61.48 17.20
C GLU A 20 -47.97 60.61 16.01
N PHE A 21 -48.85 59.69 15.64
CA PHE A 21 -48.73 58.88 14.43
C PHE A 21 -50.10 58.65 13.81
N ASN A 22 -50.14 58.42 12.51
CA ASN A 22 -51.38 58.35 11.73
C ASN A 22 -51.38 57.14 10.78
N GLN A 23 -52.42 57.04 9.95
CA GLN A 23 -52.59 55.94 8.99
C GLN A 23 -51.51 55.83 7.90
N SER A 24 -50.76 56.90 7.60
CA SER A 24 -49.67 56.86 6.61
C SER A 24 -48.31 56.50 7.22
N THR A 25 -48.22 56.43 8.56
CA THR A 25 -47.01 56.04 9.26
C THR A 25 -46.75 54.54 9.05
N ARG A 26 -45.63 54.17 8.43
CA ARG A 26 -45.28 52.75 8.22
C ARG A 26 -44.53 52.15 9.41
N SER A 27 -43.55 52.88 9.93
CA SER A 27 -42.78 52.52 11.12
C SER A 27 -42.32 53.76 11.88
N LEU A 28 -42.18 53.63 13.20
CA LEU A 28 -41.82 54.72 14.09
C LEU A 28 -40.86 54.20 15.19
N PRO A 29 -39.56 54.52 15.13
CA PRO A 29 -38.62 54.15 16.18
C PRO A 29 -38.89 54.98 17.45
N LEU A 30 -39.17 54.30 18.56
CA LEU A 30 -39.61 54.91 19.82
C LEU A 30 -38.47 55.22 20.78
N GLY A 31 -37.24 54.81 20.45
CA GLY A 31 -36.11 54.93 21.39
C GLY A 31 -35.80 56.36 21.86
N ARG A 32 -36.02 57.39 21.04
CA ARG A 32 -35.80 58.79 21.42
C ARG A 32 -36.97 59.45 22.17
N VAL A 33 -38.10 58.75 22.25
CA VAL A 33 -39.32 59.30 22.86
C VAL A 33 -39.81 58.47 24.04
N MET A 34 -39.22 57.31 24.27
CA MET A 34 -39.46 56.55 25.48
C MET A 34 -38.86 57.24 26.71
N GLN A 35 -39.50 57.01 27.85
CA GLN A 35 -38.99 57.38 29.16
C GLN A 35 -38.56 56.11 29.91
N VAL A 36 -37.47 56.20 30.66
CA VAL A 36 -36.86 55.05 31.34
C VAL A 36 -36.78 55.29 32.84
N LEU A 37 -37.16 54.29 33.62
CA LEU A 37 -36.99 54.22 35.06
C LEU A 37 -36.23 52.93 35.40
N GLU A 38 -35.12 53.05 36.10
CA GLU A 38 -34.36 51.92 36.62
C GLU A 38 -34.86 51.57 38.03
N ASP A 39 -35.19 50.30 38.25
CA ASP A 39 -35.54 49.70 39.54
C ASP A 39 -34.46 48.68 39.94
N PRO A 40 -33.44 49.08 40.72
CA PRO A 40 -32.38 48.19 41.17
C PRO A 40 -32.85 47.09 42.13
N THR A 41 -34.01 47.28 42.77
CA THR A 41 -34.51 46.42 43.86
C THR A 41 -35.55 45.40 43.42
N ASP A 42 -36.05 45.50 42.18
CA ASP A 42 -37.18 44.71 41.67
C ASP A 42 -38.40 44.77 42.59
N ALA A 43 -38.63 45.92 43.21
CA ALA A 43 -39.66 46.12 44.23
C ALA A 43 -40.86 46.91 43.70
N LEU A 44 -40.69 47.63 42.59
CA LEU A 44 -41.74 48.48 42.04
C LEU A 44 -42.80 47.65 41.31
N THR A 45 -44.05 47.88 41.69
CA THR A 45 -45.23 47.31 41.01
C THR A 45 -45.79 48.31 40.00
N ILE A 46 -46.55 47.82 39.01
CA ILE A 46 -47.15 48.70 38.00
C ILE A 46 -48.00 49.82 38.63
N ALA A 47 -48.72 49.54 39.72
CA ALA A 47 -49.53 50.54 40.42
C ALA A 47 -48.69 51.68 41.03
N GLN A 48 -47.48 51.37 41.49
CA GLN A 48 -46.54 52.38 42.00
C GLN A 48 -45.89 53.15 40.85
N VAL A 49 -45.45 52.44 39.80
CA VAL A 49 -44.79 53.04 38.63
C VAL A 49 -45.72 53.97 37.85
N SER A 50 -47.01 53.63 37.75
CA SER A 50 -48.02 54.48 37.10
C SER A 50 -48.55 55.60 38.01
N SER A 51 -48.14 55.67 39.28
CA SER A 51 -48.59 56.71 40.21
C SER A 51 -47.93 58.07 39.91
N PRO A 52 -48.59 59.19 40.23
CA PRO A 52 -48.02 60.53 40.04
C PRO A 52 -46.68 60.74 40.74
N ALA A 53 -46.42 60.04 41.85
CA ALA A 53 -45.19 60.13 42.63
C ALA A 53 -43.95 59.61 41.87
N TYR A 54 -44.13 58.58 41.03
CA TYR A 54 -43.05 57.99 40.22
C TYR A 54 -43.02 58.53 38.80
N ALA A 55 -44.08 59.19 38.33
CA ALA A 55 -44.12 59.84 37.02
C ALA A 55 -42.95 60.84 36.82
N ALA A 56 -42.52 61.54 37.88
CA ALA A 56 -41.39 62.46 37.84
C ALA A 56 -40.00 61.79 37.85
N GLN A 57 -39.92 60.50 38.17
CA GLN A 57 -38.65 59.75 38.21
C GLN A 57 -38.27 59.15 36.85
N PHE A 58 -39.22 59.07 35.92
CA PHE A 58 -38.98 58.67 34.55
C PHE A 58 -38.11 59.69 33.82
N LYS A 59 -36.95 59.24 33.33
CA LYS A 59 -36.03 60.09 32.56
C LYS A 59 -36.29 59.91 31.07
N ALA A 60 -36.43 61.01 30.34
CA ALA A 60 -36.50 60.96 28.88
C ALA A 60 -35.20 60.36 28.32
N HIS A 61 -35.33 59.47 27.34
CA HIS A 61 -34.20 58.82 26.69
C HIS A 61 -33.85 59.52 25.37
N ASP A 62 -32.60 59.92 25.20
CA ASP A 62 -32.13 60.75 24.08
C ASP A 62 -31.47 59.96 22.92
N LYS A 63 -31.17 58.68 23.13
CA LYS A 63 -30.53 57.81 22.12
C LYS A 63 -31.56 57.00 21.32
N ALA A 64 -31.11 56.40 20.22
CA ALA A 64 -31.96 55.56 19.37
C ALA A 64 -32.39 54.23 20.03
N THR A 65 -31.60 53.73 20.98
CA THR A 65 -31.85 52.46 21.69
C THR A 65 -31.37 52.58 23.14
N LEU A 66 -32.12 52.00 24.08
CA LEU A 66 -31.62 51.84 25.45
C LEU A 66 -30.58 50.73 25.44
N ASN A 67 -29.40 51.02 25.95
CA ASN A 67 -28.34 50.04 26.19
C ASN A 67 -27.81 50.22 27.61
N ALA A 68 -28.28 49.38 28.52
CA ALA A 68 -27.85 49.39 29.92
C ALA A 68 -26.68 48.42 30.19
N GLY A 69 -26.11 47.81 29.15
CA GLY A 69 -25.08 46.79 29.30
C GLY A 69 -25.56 45.62 30.15
N TYR A 70 -24.63 44.99 30.88
CA TYR A 70 -24.96 43.94 31.85
C TYR A 70 -25.41 44.58 33.18
N SER A 71 -26.72 44.57 33.43
CA SER A 71 -27.31 45.04 34.69
C SER A 71 -28.23 43.98 35.28
N ARG A 72 -28.33 43.96 36.62
CA ARG A 72 -29.32 43.15 37.36
C ARG A 72 -30.60 43.93 37.67
N SER A 73 -30.58 45.25 37.43
CA SER A 73 -31.73 46.13 37.65
C SER A 73 -32.87 45.78 36.68
N VAL A 74 -34.09 46.00 37.12
CA VAL A 74 -35.27 45.97 36.27
C VAL A 74 -35.43 47.34 35.62
N PHE A 75 -35.73 47.37 34.33
CA PHE A 75 -35.97 48.62 33.61
C PHE A 75 -37.43 48.74 33.22
N TRP A 76 -38.05 49.84 33.60
CA TRP A 76 -39.39 50.22 33.19
C TRP A 76 -39.30 51.24 32.06
N LEU A 77 -39.91 50.92 30.93
CA LEU A 77 -40.05 51.83 29.80
C LEU A 77 -41.48 52.30 29.74
N LYS A 78 -41.66 53.61 29.60
CA LYS A 78 -42.94 54.27 29.40
C LYS A 78 -42.93 54.94 28.03
N VAL A 79 -43.97 54.70 27.24
CA VAL A 79 -44.18 55.36 25.95
C VAL A 79 -45.60 55.89 25.89
N ASP A 80 -45.72 57.19 25.59
CA ASP A 80 -47.00 57.86 25.39
C ASP A 80 -47.28 57.95 23.88
N LEU A 81 -48.35 57.31 23.41
CA LEU A 81 -48.70 57.17 21.99
C LEU A 81 -50.05 57.85 21.72
N HIS A 82 -50.15 58.65 20.66
CA HIS A 82 -51.40 59.30 20.23
C HIS A 82 -51.68 59.00 18.77
N TYR A 83 -52.80 58.33 18.51
CA TYR A 83 -53.18 57.89 17.18
C TYR A 83 -54.14 58.88 16.50
N THR A 84 -53.61 59.76 15.63
CA THR A 84 -54.36 60.84 14.97
C THR A 84 -54.91 60.42 13.61
N ALA A 85 -55.69 59.34 13.57
CA ALA A 85 -56.33 58.88 12.33
C ALA A 85 -57.66 59.59 12.05
N THR A 86 -57.86 59.97 10.78
CA THR A 86 -59.09 60.62 10.29
C THR A 86 -60.02 59.68 9.49
N ASP A 87 -59.55 58.50 9.07
CA ASP A 87 -60.32 57.51 8.29
C ASP A 87 -60.83 56.35 9.17
N ALA A 88 -62.09 55.98 9.03
CA ALA A 88 -62.72 54.85 9.73
C ALA A 88 -62.19 53.48 9.26
N ARG A 89 -61.54 53.42 8.08
CA ARG A 89 -60.88 52.21 7.53
C ARG A 89 -59.41 52.06 7.95
N ALA A 90 -58.88 53.00 8.72
CA ALA A 90 -57.48 52.98 9.14
C ALA A 90 -57.13 51.73 9.98
N PRO A 91 -55.89 51.20 9.87
CA PRO A 91 -55.48 50.00 10.58
C PRO A 91 -55.56 50.23 12.09
N ARG A 92 -56.47 49.49 12.73
CA ARG A 92 -56.69 49.57 14.18
C ARG A 92 -55.62 48.84 14.98
N THR A 93 -54.90 47.90 14.36
CA THR A 93 -53.89 47.08 15.03
C THR A 93 -52.49 47.47 14.58
N TRP A 94 -51.66 47.82 15.55
CA TRP A 94 -50.25 48.16 15.40
C TRP A 94 -49.40 47.14 16.16
N PHE A 95 -48.17 46.92 15.70
CA PHE A 95 -47.22 46.04 16.38
C PHE A 95 -46.13 46.84 17.06
N LEU A 96 -46.00 46.68 18.36
CA LEU A 96 -44.84 47.17 19.10
C LEU A 96 -43.77 46.08 19.10
N GLU A 97 -42.69 46.31 18.35
CA GLU A 97 -41.56 45.40 18.24
C GLU A 97 -40.47 45.79 19.23
N LEU A 98 -39.96 44.78 19.96
CA LEU A 98 -38.69 44.84 20.67
C LEU A 98 -37.72 43.84 20.01
N ALA A 99 -36.81 44.38 19.20
CA ALA A 99 -35.89 43.62 18.35
C ALA A 99 -34.62 43.13 19.07
N TYR A 100 -34.78 42.53 20.26
CA TYR A 100 -33.67 42.00 21.04
C TYR A 100 -34.07 40.68 21.75
N PRO A 101 -33.96 39.53 21.05
CA PRO A 101 -34.39 38.21 21.54
C PRO A 101 -33.78 37.69 22.86
N PRO A 102 -32.55 38.06 23.28
CA PRO A 102 -31.93 37.50 24.50
C PRO A 102 -32.50 37.97 25.86
N LEU A 103 -33.67 38.61 25.92
CA LEU A 103 -34.23 39.12 27.18
C LEU A 103 -34.94 38.03 27.99
N ASN A 104 -34.51 37.77 29.22
CA ASN A 104 -35.09 36.71 30.05
C ASN A 104 -36.58 36.90 30.32
N ARG A 105 -37.02 38.11 30.67
CA ARG A 105 -38.42 38.42 30.98
C ARG A 105 -38.81 39.81 30.50
N LEU A 106 -40.00 39.87 29.90
CA LEU A 106 -40.59 41.03 29.28
C LEU A 106 -42.10 41.02 29.57
N ASP A 107 -42.56 41.99 30.36
CA ASP A 107 -43.97 42.15 30.72
C ASP A 107 -44.53 43.43 30.08
N LEU A 108 -45.66 43.33 29.38
CA LEU A 108 -46.40 44.45 28.78
C LEU A 108 -47.62 44.79 29.62
N TYR A 109 -47.74 46.05 30.03
CA TYR A 109 -48.89 46.58 30.73
C TYR A 109 -49.62 47.61 29.87
N GLN A 110 -50.94 47.44 29.75
CA GLN A 110 -51.83 48.36 29.03
C GLN A 110 -52.96 48.82 29.96
N ASN A 111 -53.55 49.98 29.63
CA ASN A 111 -54.69 50.53 30.36
C ASN A 111 -55.94 49.68 30.10
N ASP A 112 -56.67 49.31 31.15
CA ASP A 112 -57.89 48.50 31.08
C ASP A 112 -59.17 49.28 30.72
N GLY A 113 -59.05 50.59 30.47
CA GLY A 113 -60.15 51.51 30.18
C GLY A 113 -60.76 52.16 31.42
N THR A 114 -60.38 51.72 32.63
CA THR A 114 -60.80 52.31 33.92
C THR A 114 -59.74 53.23 34.54
N GLY A 115 -58.62 53.44 33.84
CA GLY A 115 -57.49 54.23 34.32
C GLY A 115 -56.42 53.41 35.06
N ASN A 116 -56.64 52.11 35.25
CA ASN A 116 -55.67 51.18 35.84
C ASN A 116 -54.90 50.42 34.75
N TYR A 117 -53.68 50.00 35.06
CA TYR A 117 -52.83 49.23 34.14
C TYR A 117 -52.83 47.75 34.53
N ARG A 118 -53.17 46.88 33.57
CA ARG A 118 -53.15 45.43 33.74
C ARG A 118 -52.05 44.81 32.89
N LEU A 119 -51.48 43.70 33.38
CA LEU A 119 -50.57 42.85 32.60
C LEU A 119 -51.34 42.21 31.45
N THR A 120 -51.03 42.59 30.21
CA THR A 120 -51.65 42.06 28.99
C THR A 120 -50.89 40.83 28.50
N THR A 121 -49.57 40.94 28.39
CA THR A 121 -48.72 39.90 27.81
C THR A 121 -47.45 39.73 28.65
N ARG A 122 -47.09 38.49 28.94
CA ARG A 122 -45.82 38.11 29.58
C ARG A 122 -45.04 37.18 28.67
N THR A 123 -43.83 37.56 28.31
CA THR A 123 -42.95 36.78 27.44
C THR A 123 -41.48 36.95 27.84
N GLY A 124 -40.56 36.32 27.11
CA GLY A 124 -39.12 36.34 27.39
C GLY A 124 -38.41 35.06 26.97
N SER A 125 -37.09 35.05 26.98
CA SER A 125 -36.26 33.88 26.66
C SER A 125 -36.27 32.83 27.78
N ALA A 126 -36.65 33.19 29.01
CA ALA A 126 -36.85 32.26 30.11
C ALA A 126 -38.21 31.54 30.07
N LEU A 127 -39.07 31.88 29.11
CA LEU A 127 -40.39 31.28 28.94
C LEU A 127 -40.46 30.47 27.63
N PRO A 128 -41.34 29.45 27.53
CA PRO A 128 -41.54 28.70 26.29
C PRO A 128 -41.92 29.63 25.14
N PHE A 129 -41.52 29.28 23.91
CA PHE A 129 -41.79 30.09 22.72
C PHE A 129 -43.30 30.35 22.51
N ALA A 130 -44.15 29.41 22.93
CA ALA A 130 -45.61 29.54 22.91
C ALA A 130 -46.16 30.68 23.78
N SER A 131 -45.38 31.24 24.71
CA SER A 131 -45.77 32.42 25.50
C SER A 131 -45.80 33.72 24.69
N ARG A 132 -45.22 33.72 23.48
CA ARG A 132 -45.21 34.88 22.60
C ARG A 132 -46.58 35.04 21.94
N GLU A 133 -47.14 36.25 22.05
CA GLU A 133 -48.44 36.59 21.45
C GLU A 133 -48.42 36.49 19.93
N VAL A 134 -47.32 36.95 19.30
CA VAL A 134 -47.02 36.71 17.89
C VAL A 134 -45.78 35.81 17.83
N ARG A 135 -45.92 34.65 17.18
CA ARG A 135 -44.86 33.64 17.07
C ARG A 135 -43.80 34.08 16.05
N GLN A 136 -42.89 34.93 16.50
CA GLN A 136 -41.73 35.42 15.75
C GLN A 136 -40.50 35.42 16.66
N SER A 137 -39.31 35.42 16.05
CA SER A 137 -38.01 35.51 16.74
C SER A 137 -37.80 36.80 17.53
N ASN A 138 -38.34 37.93 17.06
CA ASN A 138 -38.44 39.18 17.81
C ASN A 138 -39.71 39.23 18.67
N TYR A 139 -39.70 40.03 19.74
CA TYR A 139 -40.89 40.21 20.58
C TYR A 139 -41.82 41.23 19.93
N LEU A 140 -43.07 40.84 19.68
CA LEU A 140 -44.10 41.68 19.07
C LEU A 140 -45.34 41.67 19.96
N PHE A 141 -45.86 42.86 20.24
CA PHE A 141 -47.08 43.06 21.00
C PHE A 141 -48.12 43.74 20.13
N LYS A 142 -49.38 43.27 20.20
CA LYS A 142 -50.49 43.91 19.49
C LYS A 142 -51.00 45.09 20.33
N LEU A 143 -51.00 46.28 19.73
CA LEU A 143 -51.62 47.47 20.27
C LEU A 143 -52.83 47.82 19.39
N ASN A 144 -54.00 47.92 20.00
CA ASN A 144 -55.22 48.32 19.29
C ASN A 144 -55.55 49.77 19.62
N PHE A 145 -55.68 50.61 18.58
CA PHE A 145 -56.01 52.02 18.70
C PHE A 145 -57.35 52.33 18.04
N VAL A 146 -58.12 53.19 18.69
CA VAL A 146 -59.30 53.88 18.15
C VAL A 146 -58.83 55.25 17.60
N PRO A 147 -59.45 55.81 16.54
CA PRO A 147 -59.13 57.15 16.07
C PRO A 147 -59.15 58.20 17.19
N ASP A 148 -58.11 59.05 17.21
CA ASP A 148 -57.85 60.09 18.21
C ASP A 148 -57.63 59.59 19.65
N GLN A 149 -57.30 58.31 19.81
CA GLN A 149 -57.01 57.73 21.13
C GLN A 149 -55.56 58.01 21.54
N GLN A 150 -55.39 58.52 22.75
CA GLN A 150 -54.11 58.55 23.47
C GLN A 150 -53.99 57.34 24.39
N GLN A 151 -52.88 56.61 24.31
CA GLN A 151 -52.60 55.44 25.14
C GLN A 151 -51.15 55.44 25.60
N THR A 152 -50.94 55.32 26.92
CA THR A 152 -49.62 55.06 27.50
C THR A 152 -49.41 53.56 27.63
N VAL A 153 -48.21 53.09 27.31
CA VAL A 153 -47.80 51.69 27.44
C VAL A 153 -46.58 51.61 28.36
N TYR A 154 -46.61 50.63 29.27
CA TYR A 154 -45.47 50.31 30.13
C TYR A 154 -44.89 48.94 29.79
N LEU A 155 -43.57 48.89 29.63
CA LEU A 155 -42.81 47.66 29.46
C LEU A 155 -41.87 47.46 30.65
N ARG A 156 -41.88 46.27 31.24
CA ARG A 156 -40.93 45.88 32.29
C ARG A 156 -39.93 44.89 31.70
N LEU A 157 -38.65 45.24 31.70
CA LEU A 157 -37.55 44.45 31.17
C LEU A 157 -36.70 43.93 32.32
N GLN A 158 -36.44 42.62 32.31
CA GLN A 158 -35.57 41.97 33.27
C GLN A 158 -34.72 40.93 32.54
N SER A 159 -33.39 41.01 32.72
CA SER A 159 -32.44 40.10 32.11
C SER A 159 -31.29 39.81 33.07
N GLU A 160 -30.77 38.59 33.01
CA GLU A 160 -29.51 38.21 33.64
C GLU A 160 -28.30 38.53 32.72
N GLY A 161 -28.56 38.75 31.43
CA GLY A 161 -27.58 39.15 30.43
C GLY A 161 -27.52 40.67 30.22
N SER A 162 -27.16 41.09 29.01
CA SER A 162 -27.25 42.50 28.64
C SER A 162 -28.69 42.94 28.39
N ILE A 163 -29.01 44.19 28.72
CA ILE A 163 -30.33 44.79 28.50
C ILE A 163 -30.22 45.82 27.38
N GLN A 164 -30.93 45.53 26.28
CA GLN A 164 -31.12 46.44 25.16
C GLN A 164 -32.59 46.51 24.78
N ALA A 165 -33.08 47.70 24.45
CA ALA A 165 -34.47 47.91 24.03
C ALA A 165 -34.56 48.76 22.75
N PRO A 166 -34.26 48.17 21.57
CA PRO A 166 -34.62 48.75 20.30
C PRO A 166 -36.14 48.60 20.10
N LEU A 167 -36.89 49.66 20.43
CA LEU A 167 -38.35 49.72 20.32
C LEU A 167 -38.77 50.42 19.03
N THR A 168 -39.61 49.74 18.24
CA THR A 168 -40.19 50.29 17.02
C THR A 168 -41.67 49.95 16.96
N LEU A 169 -42.49 50.94 16.65
CA LEU A 169 -43.91 50.77 16.37
C LEU A 169 -44.10 50.56 14.86
N TRP A 170 -44.85 49.53 14.46
CA TRP A 170 -45.06 49.15 13.07
C TRP A 170 -46.54 49.11 12.72
N ALA A 171 -46.87 49.62 11.54
CA ALA A 171 -48.15 49.31 10.91
C ALA A 171 -48.17 47.83 10.50
N GLY A 172 -49.31 47.15 10.66
CA GLY A 172 -49.42 45.71 10.40
C GLY A 172 -49.00 45.29 8.98
N THR A 173 -49.37 46.08 7.96
CA THR A 173 -48.99 45.83 6.57
C THR A 173 -47.49 46.06 6.33
N ALA A 174 -46.94 47.15 6.87
CA ALA A 174 -45.52 47.49 6.71
C ALA A 174 -44.59 46.43 7.32
N TYR A 175 -44.95 45.90 8.51
CA TYR A 175 -44.19 44.83 9.15
C TYR A 175 -44.12 43.57 8.26
N LEU A 176 -45.27 43.17 7.69
CA LEU A 176 -45.36 42.00 6.80
C LEU A 176 -44.60 42.20 5.47
N GLU A 177 -44.50 43.44 4.97
CA GLU A 177 -43.76 43.76 3.75
C GLU A 177 -42.23 43.74 3.96
N GLU A 178 -41.74 44.09 5.15
CA GLU A 178 -40.30 44.13 5.45
C GLU A 178 -39.73 42.78 5.92
N GLN A 179 -40.58 41.92 6.49
CA GLN A 179 -40.20 40.61 7.01
C GLN A 179 -39.51 39.67 5.97
N PRO A 180 -39.99 39.54 4.71
CA PRO A 180 -39.39 38.64 3.73
C PRO A 180 -37.93 38.99 3.43
N LEU A 181 -37.59 40.29 3.31
CA LEU A 181 -36.23 40.73 3.04
C LEU A 181 -35.27 40.25 4.13
N ARG A 182 -35.67 40.38 5.39
CA ARG A 182 -34.89 39.90 6.55
C ARG A 182 -34.71 38.38 6.52
N LEU A 183 -35.78 37.64 6.23
CA LEU A 183 -35.74 36.18 6.16
C LEU A 183 -34.84 35.70 5.01
N TYR A 184 -34.90 36.34 3.84
CA TYR A 184 -34.07 35.99 2.68
C TYR A 184 -32.59 36.23 2.94
N VAL A 185 -32.24 37.36 3.57
CA VAL A 185 -30.85 37.68 3.89
C VAL A 185 -30.30 36.69 4.93
N LEU A 186 -31.08 36.43 5.98
CA LEU A 186 -30.70 35.50 7.02
C LEU A 186 -30.57 34.06 6.48
N GLY A 187 -31.52 33.66 5.62
CA GLY A 187 -31.50 32.39 4.90
C GLY A 187 -30.30 32.25 3.96
N ALA A 188 -29.92 33.32 3.25
CA ALA A 188 -28.73 33.32 2.40
C ALA A 188 -27.45 33.16 3.22
N ILE A 189 -27.30 33.90 4.33
CA ILE A 189 -26.11 33.83 5.19
C ILE A 189 -25.98 32.44 5.84
N TYR A 190 -27.04 31.93 6.45
CA TYR A 190 -27.01 30.60 7.05
C TYR A 190 -26.93 29.49 5.99
N GLY A 191 -27.47 29.70 4.79
CA GLY A 191 -27.31 28.81 3.65
C GLY A 191 -25.86 28.69 3.19
N VAL A 192 -25.12 29.82 3.11
CA VAL A 192 -23.68 29.81 2.83
C VAL A 192 -22.92 29.08 3.94
N LEU A 193 -23.23 29.33 5.22
CA LEU A 193 -22.60 28.64 6.34
C LEU A 193 -22.84 27.12 6.31
N LEU A 194 -24.08 26.69 6.05
CA LEU A 194 -24.44 25.27 5.93
C LEU A 194 -23.77 24.63 4.71
N GLY A 195 -23.80 25.29 3.56
CA GLY A 195 -23.14 24.83 2.34
C GLY A 195 -21.63 24.65 2.54
N MET A 196 -20.98 25.61 3.20
CA MET A 196 -19.56 25.52 3.56
C MET A 196 -19.29 24.42 4.58
N LEU A 197 -20.18 24.20 5.55
CA LEU A 197 -20.05 23.10 6.51
C LEU A 197 -20.10 21.74 5.80
N VAL A 198 -21.05 21.52 4.89
CA VAL A 198 -21.16 20.29 4.10
C VAL A 198 -19.97 20.13 3.14
N TYR A 199 -19.54 21.21 2.50
CA TYR A 199 -18.36 21.21 1.63
C TYR A 199 -17.09 20.77 2.39
N ASN A 200 -16.84 21.37 3.55
CA ASN A 200 -15.69 21.00 4.39
C ASN A 200 -15.80 19.57 4.93
N LEU A 201 -17.02 19.08 5.22
CA LEU A 201 -17.24 17.68 5.60
C LEU A 201 -16.86 16.71 4.47
N PHE A 202 -17.23 17.01 3.23
CA PHE A 202 -16.84 16.18 2.09
C PHE A 202 -15.31 16.15 1.91
N ILE A 203 -14.66 17.30 2.04
CA ILE A 203 -13.19 17.37 1.99
C ILE A 203 -12.57 16.55 3.13
N TYR A 204 -13.10 16.65 4.35
CA TYR A 204 -12.63 15.84 5.47
C TYR A 204 -12.76 14.34 5.19
N LEU A 205 -13.89 13.88 4.63
CA LEU A 205 -14.06 12.47 4.28
C LEU A 205 -13.06 11.99 3.22
N SER A 206 -12.67 12.88 2.30
CA SER A 206 -11.67 12.58 1.26
C SER A 206 -10.24 12.60 1.77
N VAL A 207 -9.87 13.57 2.61
CA VAL A 207 -8.46 13.85 2.97
C VAL A 207 -8.10 13.31 4.36
N ARG A 208 -9.08 13.19 5.27
CA ARG A 208 -8.94 12.74 6.66
C ARG A 208 -7.91 13.52 7.49
N ASP A 209 -7.67 14.79 7.15
CA ASP A 209 -6.85 15.70 7.96
C ASP A 209 -7.69 16.26 9.14
N THR A 210 -7.16 16.13 10.36
CA THR A 210 -7.83 16.55 11.60
C THR A 210 -8.13 18.05 11.67
N SER A 211 -7.41 18.89 10.92
CA SER A 211 -7.63 20.33 10.85
C SER A 211 -9.04 20.64 10.33
N TYR A 212 -9.54 19.86 9.37
CA TYR A 212 -10.90 20.01 8.85
C TYR A 212 -11.94 19.64 9.89
N LEU A 213 -11.71 18.58 10.67
CA LEU A 213 -12.64 18.18 11.73
C LEU A 213 -12.82 19.31 12.76
N TYR A 214 -11.72 19.90 13.22
CA TYR A 214 -11.79 21.05 14.14
C TYR A 214 -12.49 22.24 13.50
N TYR A 215 -12.25 22.50 12.21
CA TYR A 215 -12.88 23.60 11.50
C TYR A 215 -14.39 23.42 11.31
N ILE A 216 -14.84 22.21 10.95
CA ILE A 216 -16.26 21.87 10.82
C ILE A 216 -16.97 22.06 12.17
N LEU A 217 -16.37 21.57 13.26
CA LEU A 217 -16.94 21.71 14.60
C LEU A 217 -16.97 23.17 15.06
N TYR A 218 -15.97 23.98 14.66
CA TYR A 218 -15.98 25.43 14.87
C TYR A 218 -17.12 26.11 14.10
N ILE A 219 -17.26 25.87 12.78
CA ILE A 219 -18.35 26.47 11.97
C ILE A 219 -19.71 26.06 12.53
N ALA A 220 -19.89 24.79 12.88
CA ALA A 220 -21.14 24.28 13.46
C ALA A 220 -21.47 25.00 14.78
N SER A 221 -20.49 25.10 15.68
CA SER A 221 -20.66 25.77 16.98
C SER A 221 -20.98 27.24 16.81
N PHE A 222 -20.24 27.93 15.93
CA PHE A 222 -20.41 29.35 15.67
C PHE A 222 -21.74 29.66 14.95
N GLY A 223 -22.12 28.85 13.96
CA GLY A 223 -23.39 28.96 13.25
C GLY A 223 -24.60 28.78 14.18
N LEU A 224 -24.56 27.75 15.04
CA LEU A 224 -25.59 27.53 16.07
C LEU A 224 -25.62 28.66 17.10
N TYR A 225 -24.45 29.21 17.48
CA TYR A 225 -24.39 30.38 18.35
C TYR A 225 -25.12 31.58 17.71
N GLN A 226 -24.85 31.86 16.43
CA GLN A 226 -25.53 32.94 15.71
C GLN A 226 -27.04 32.72 15.64
N LEU A 227 -27.50 31.49 15.35
CA LEU A 227 -28.93 31.15 15.35
C LEU A 227 -29.56 31.36 16.73
N SER A 228 -28.83 31.06 17.80
CA SER A 228 -29.29 31.20 19.19
C SER A 228 -29.46 32.67 19.59
N VAL A 229 -28.46 33.51 19.33
CA VAL A 229 -28.49 34.95 19.68
C VAL A 229 -29.56 35.71 18.89
N ASN A 230 -29.82 35.33 17.63
CA ASN A 230 -30.86 35.94 16.80
C ASN A 230 -32.27 35.41 17.10
N GLY A 231 -32.45 34.50 18.07
CA GLY A 231 -33.76 33.95 18.47
C GLY A 231 -34.32 32.86 17.54
N VAL A 232 -33.70 32.61 16.39
CA VAL A 232 -34.11 31.59 15.41
C VAL A 232 -34.02 30.18 15.99
N ALA A 233 -33.00 29.91 16.83
CA ALA A 233 -32.85 28.58 17.40
C ALA A 233 -33.96 28.22 18.40
N VAL A 234 -34.47 29.23 19.13
CA VAL A 234 -35.64 29.07 20.01
C VAL A 234 -36.90 28.84 19.21
N GLU A 235 -37.03 29.48 18.05
CA GLU A 235 -38.19 29.31 17.16
C GLU A 235 -38.27 27.90 16.55
N TYR A 236 -37.14 27.35 16.06
CA TYR A 236 -37.15 26.12 15.26
C TYR A 236 -36.57 24.88 15.96
N PHE A 237 -35.53 25.01 16.80
CA PHE A 237 -34.81 23.84 17.34
C PHE A 237 -35.24 23.46 18.76
N TRP A 238 -35.49 24.44 19.63
CA TRP A 238 -35.83 24.18 21.04
C TRP A 238 -36.95 25.08 21.61
N PRO A 239 -38.14 25.14 20.97
CA PRO A 239 -39.23 26.04 21.37
C PRO A 239 -39.79 25.77 22.77
N ASN A 240 -39.69 24.54 23.25
CA ASN A 240 -40.26 24.10 24.53
C ASN A 240 -39.23 23.96 25.65
N ASN A 241 -37.94 24.26 25.41
CA ASN A 241 -36.88 24.10 26.39
C ASN A 241 -36.12 25.42 26.66
N PRO A 242 -36.69 26.31 27.50
CA PRO A 242 -36.06 27.59 27.86
C PRO A 242 -34.75 27.42 28.63
N TRP A 243 -34.62 26.34 29.40
CA TRP A 243 -33.38 26.05 30.13
C TRP A 243 -32.21 25.85 29.17
N TRP A 244 -32.38 24.96 28.18
CA TRP A 244 -31.37 24.73 27.14
C TRP A 244 -31.13 25.99 26.31
N ALA A 245 -32.17 26.74 25.94
CA ALA A 245 -32.04 27.98 25.18
C ALA A 245 -31.07 28.98 25.83
N ASN A 246 -31.13 29.12 27.16
CA ASN A 246 -30.23 29.98 27.91
C ASN A 246 -28.83 29.37 28.02
N ALA A 247 -28.70 28.07 28.31
CA ALA A 247 -27.40 27.39 28.41
C ALA A 247 -26.65 27.30 27.07
N ALA A 248 -27.38 27.21 25.95
CA ALA A 248 -26.82 27.01 24.62
C ALA A 248 -25.90 28.15 24.18
N VAL A 249 -26.23 29.41 24.47
CA VAL A 249 -25.41 30.57 24.05
C VAL A 249 -23.98 30.50 24.63
N PRO A 250 -23.77 30.48 25.97
CA PRO A 250 -22.42 30.35 26.53
C PRO A 250 -21.75 29.01 26.19
N PHE A 251 -22.51 27.92 26.10
CA PHE A 251 -21.98 26.61 25.69
C PHE A 251 -21.39 26.66 24.28
N LEU A 252 -22.11 27.24 23.31
CA LEU A 252 -21.69 27.32 21.92
C LEU A 252 -20.53 28.29 21.72
N ILE A 253 -20.45 29.39 22.50
CA ILE A 253 -19.26 30.25 22.54
C ILE A 253 -18.05 29.46 23.05
N GLY A 254 -18.20 28.70 24.14
CA GLY A 254 -17.13 27.84 24.67
C GLY A 254 -16.67 26.77 23.67
N SER A 255 -17.63 26.15 22.97
CA SER A 255 -17.38 25.16 21.91
C SER A 255 -16.65 25.78 20.72
N ALA A 256 -17.06 26.97 20.26
CA ALA A 256 -16.37 27.70 19.20
C ALA A 256 -14.94 28.09 19.61
N ALA A 257 -14.72 28.54 20.85
CA ALA A 257 -13.38 28.85 21.36
C ALA A 257 -12.49 27.60 21.43
N LEU A 258 -13.04 26.45 21.85
CA LEU A 258 -12.33 25.18 21.90
C LEU A 258 -11.90 24.72 20.51
N PHE A 259 -12.85 24.54 19.59
CA PHE A 259 -12.56 24.03 18.26
C PHE A 259 -11.80 25.03 17.40
N GLY A 260 -12.09 26.33 17.55
CA GLY A 260 -11.32 27.39 16.90
C GLY A 260 -9.87 27.44 17.34
N SER A 261 -9.59 27.17 18.64
CA SER A 261 -8.21 27.14 19.14
C SER A 261 -7.45 25.92 18.62
N LEU A 262 -8.09 24.75 18.61
CA LEU A 262 -7.51 23.52 18.04
C LEU A 262 -7.28 23.66 16.53
N PHE A 263 -8.23 24.27 15.82
CA PHE A 263 -8.10 24.59 14.41
C PHE A 263 -6.91 25.51 14.17
N ALA A 264 -6.80 26.64 14.88
CA ALA A 264 -5.69 27.58 14.72
C ALA A 264 -4.33 26.91 14.99
N ARG A 265 -4.23 26.04 16.01
CA ARG A 265 -3.00 25.28 16.29
C ARG A 265 -2.59 24.37 15.14
N SER A 266 -3.53 23.59 14.64
CA SER A 266 -3.31 22.61 13.56
C SER A 266 -3.07 23.30 12.21
N PHE A 267 -3.83 24.34 11.90
CA PHE A 267 -3.76 25.06 10.63
C PHE A 267 -2.47 25.86 10.49
N LEU A 268 -2.07 26.61 11.54
CA LEU A 268 -0.86 27.45 11.53
C LEU A 268 0.41 26.69 11.96
N HIS A 269 0.31 25.39 12.27
CA HIS A 269 1.39 24.58 12.85
C HIS A 269 2.13 25.31 13.99
N THR A 270 1.38 25.87 14.94
CA THR A 270 1.96 26.76 15.97
C THR A 270 3.02 26.06 16.83
N ALA A 271 2.93 24.74 17.02
CA ALA A 271 3.91 23.93 17.75
C ALA A 271 5.34 24.02 17.16
N GLN A 272 5.47 24.18 15.85
CA GLN A 272 6.77 24.27 15.16
C GLN A 272 7.38 25.68 15.27
N HIS A 273 6.56 26.72 15.29
CA HIS A 273 7.00 28.12 15.16
C HIS A 273 7.00 28.86 16.50
N SER A 274 6.17 28.44 17.46
CA SER A 274 5.99 29.12 18.74
C SER A 274 5.37 28.21 19.80
N ARG A 275 6.22 27.55 20.61
CA ARG A 275 5.77 26.70 21.73
C ARG A 275 4.91 27.44 22.76
N TRP A 276 5.17 28.73 22.99
CA TRP A 276 4.39 29.53 23.93
C TRP A 276 2.96 29.78 23.43
N LEU A 277 2.79 30.15 22.16
CA LEU A 277 1.46 30.36 21.57
C LEU A 277 0.69 29.05 21.46
N ASP A 278 1.38 27.95 21.12
CA ASP A 278 0.76 26.63 21.06
C ASP A 278 0.17 26.21 22.42
N ARG A 279 0.93 26.42 23.51
CA ARG A 279 0.44 26.17 24.88
C ARG A 279 -0.68 27.11 25.28
N LEU A 280 -0.62 28.38 24.88
CA LEU A 280 -1.67 29.35 25.17
C LEU A 280 -2.99 28.97 24.47
N LEU A 281 -2.93 28.58 23.19
CA LEU A 281 -4.10 28.09 22.46
C LEU A 281 -4.65 26.78 23.06
N LEU A 282 -3.79 25.89 23.53
CA LEU A 282 -4.23 24.69 24.24
C LEU A 282 -4.91 25.02 25.57
N ALA A 283 -4.37 25.97 26.32
CA ALA A 283 -4.99 26.47 27.56
C ALA A 283 -6.36 27.12 27.27
N LEU A 284 -6.48 27.91 26.21
CA LEU A 284 -7.75 28.46 25.77
C LEU A 284 -8.76 27.38 25.36
N ALA A 285 -8.30 26.32 24.69
CA ALA A 285 -9.15 25.18 24.36
C ALA A 285 -9.66 24.48 25.63
N ALA A 286 -8.79 24.24 26.61
CA ALA A 286 -9.17 23.69 27.91
C ALA A 286 -10.16 24.59 28.66
N CYS A 287 -9.92 25.91 28.68
CA CYS A 287 -10.87 26.89 29.22
C CYS A 287 -12.21 26.85 28.50
N GLY A 288 -12.23 26.66 27.17
CA GLY A 288 -13.46 26.45 26.39
C GLY A 288 -14.25 25.24 26.85
N ALA A 289 -13.60 24.09 27.05
CA ALA A 289 -14.25 22.91 27.62
C ALA A 289 -14.81 23.16 29.03
N VAL A 290 -14.06 23.88 29.88
CA VAL A 290 -14.51 24.25 31.23
C VAL A 290 -15.74 25.16 31.13
N VAL A 291 -15.75 26.16 30.25
CA VAL A 291 -16.91 27.03 30.03
C VAL A 291 -18.13 26.24 29.55
N MET A 292 -17.95 25.25 28.67
CA MET A 292 -19.04 24.36 28.22
C MET A 292 -19.65 23.60 29.40
N VAL A 293 -18.83 23.04 30.28
CA VAL A 293 -19.31 22.33 31.48
C VAL A 293 -20.00 23.30 32.45
N LEU A 294 -19.40 24.47 32.70
CA LEU A 294 -19.98 25.48 33.58
C LEU A 294 -21.31 26.03 33.03
N ALA A 295 -21.47 26.13 31.71
CA ALA A 295 -22.72 26.55 31.08
C ALA A 295 -23.91 25.64 31.39
N LEU A 296 -23.66 24.36 31.71
CA LEU A 296 -24.68 23.40 32.09
C LEU A 296 -24.94 23.33 33.60
N LEU A 297 -23.96 23.74 34.42
CA LEU A 297 -23.98 23.57 35.88
C LEU A 297 -24.22 24.87 36.67
N THR A 298 -23.92 26.03 36.08
CA THR A 298 -23.94 27.32 36.78
C THR A 298 -24.99 28.27 36.24
N SER A 299 -25.15 29.44 36.88
CA SER A 299 -26.09 30.45 36.41
C SER A 299 -25.70 31.01 35.04
N TYR A 300 -26.71 31.31 34.23
CA TYR A 300 -26.56 31.84 32.88
C TYR A 300 -25.66 33.09 32.84
N ALA A 301 -25.85 34.02 33.78
CA ALA A 301 -25.05 35.24 33.89
C ALA A 301 -23.53 34.97 34.04
N VAL A 302 -23.15 34.02 34.89
CA VAL A 302 -21.73 33.71 35.17
C VAL A 302 -21.12 33.02 33.96
N ALA A 303 -21.80 32.01 33.41
CA ALA A 303 -21.35 31.29 32.24
C ALA A 303 -21.16 32.22 31.03
N LEU A 304 -22.10 33.14 30.78
CA LEU A 304 -22.01 34.09 29.66
C LEU A 304 -20.86 35.09 29.81
N ARG A 305 -20.59 35.58 31.04
CA ARG A 305 -19.45 36.49 31.28
C ARG A 305 -18.11 35.79 31.08
N LEU A 306 -17.97 34.56 31.56
CA LEU A 306 -16.77 33.75 31.34
C LEU A 306 -16.59 33.43 29.84
N ALA A 307 -17.66 33.05 29.15
CA ALA A 307 -17.63 32.75 27.72
C ALA A 307 -17.25 33.98 26.87
N THR A 308 -17.81 35.15 27.17
CA THR A 308 -17.48 36.40 26.46
C THR A 308 -16.05 36.86 26.72
N GLY A 309 -15.57 36.76 27.97
CA GLY A 309 -14.16 37.01 28.30
C GLY A 309 -13.22 36.06 27.57
N LEU A 310 -13.54 34.77 27.54
CA LEU A 310 -12.79 33.76 26.79
C LEU A 310 -12.74 34.07 25.30
N ALA A 311 -13.88 34.42 24.68
CA ALA A 311 -13.95 34.76 23.26
C ALA A 311 -13.08 35.97 22.91
N LEU A 312 -12.99 36.97 23.79
CA LEU A 312 -12.14 38.14 23.56
C LEU A 312 -10.65 37.79 23.61
N VAL A 313 -10.21 37.04 24.62
CA VAL A 313 -8.82 36.57 24.72
C VAL A 313 -8.46 35.65 23.54
N PHE A 314 -9.38 34.75 23.18
CA PHE A 314 -9.26 33.87 22.03
C PHE A 314 -9.02 34.64 20.73
N THR A 315 -9.86 35.65 20.47
CA THR A 315 -9.79 36.46 19.24
C THR A 315 -8.43 37.16 19.11
N VAL A 316 -7.95 37.79 20.18
CA VAL A 316 -6.64 38.46 20.20
C VAL A 316 -5.51 37.44 20.00
N THR A 317 -5.57 36.30 20.67
CA THR A 317 -4.55 35.25 20.61
C THR A 317 -4.41 34.67 19.21
N ILE A 318 -5.54 34.38 18.55
CA ILE A 318 -5.56 33.88 17.17
C ILE A 318 -4.90 34.88 16.22
N PHE A 319 -5.19 36.17 16.36
CA PHE A 319 -4.62 37.19 15.49
C PHE A 319 -3.10 37.32 15.66
N ILE A 320 -2.63 37.30 16.91
CA ILE A 320 -1.19 37.28 17.23
C ILE A 320 -0.52 36.02 16.65
N ALA A 321 -1.17 34.86 16.78
CA ALA A 321 -0.65 33.61 16.24
C ALA A 321 -0.55 33.62 14.71
N ALA A 322 -1.56 34.17 14.03
CA ALA A 322 -1.56 34.32 12.58
C ALA A 322 -0.44 35.25 12.09
N ILE A 323 -0.28 36.41 12.74
CA ILE A 323 0.80 37.37 12.42
C ILE A 323 2.17 36.71 12.61
N LYS A 324 2.40 36.03 13.74
CA LYS A 324 3.68 35.36 13.99
C LYS A 324 3.93 34.25 12.96
N ALA A 325 2.94 33.43 12.64
CA ALA A 325 3.06 32.39 11.62
C ALA A 325 3.41 32.97 10.25
N TRP A 326 2.84 34.13 9.89
CA TRP A 326 3.19 34.84 8.66
C TRP A 326 4.64 35.33 8.67
N TYR A 327 5.12 35.93 9.76
CA TYR A 327 6.54 36.33 9.90
C TYR A 327 7.50 35.14 9.84
N CYS A 328 7.08 33.96 10.29
CA CYS A 328 7.87 32.73 10.18
C CYS A 328 7.83 32.10 8.78
N GLY A 329 7.23 32.76 7.77
CA GLY A 329 7.27 32.33 6.37
C GLY A 329 6.12 31.41 5.94
N GLN A 330 5.12 31.17 6.78
CA GLN A 330 3.95 30.39 6.36
C GLN A 330 3.07 31.17 5.38
N ARG A 331 2.99 30.70 4.13
CA ARG A 331 2.15 31.30 3.08
C ARG A 331 0.67 31.30 3.46
N MET A 332 0.20 30.21 4.08
CA MET A 332 -1.21 30.01 4.44
C MET A 332 -1.71 30.97 5.52
N ALA A 333 -0.80 31.53 6.33
CA ALA A 333 -1.16 32.50 7.36
C ALA A 333 -1.76 33.80 6.78
N ARG A 334 -1.43 34.16 5.54
CA ARG A 334 -1.98 35.36 4.88
C ARG A 334 -3.48 35.28 4.70
N TYR A 335 -3.97 34.16 4.17
CA TYR A 335 -5.41 33.93 3.98
C TYR A 335 -6.14 33.91 5.31
N PHE A 336 -5.51 33.32 6.32
CA PHE A 336 -6.04 33.29 7.68
C PHE A 336 -6.20 34.70 8.27
N ILE A 337 -5.19 35.57 8.13
CA ILE A 337 -5.28 36.97 8.60
C ILE A 337 -6.40 37.71 7.86
N ILE A 338 -6.51 37.57 6.54
CA ILE A 338 -7.55 38.25 5.75
C ILE A 338 -8.95 37.81 6.20
N ALA A 339 -9.15 36.50 6.35
CA ALA A 339 -10.44 35.94 6.77
C ALA A 339 -10.85 36.42 8.18
N TRP A 340 -9.94 36.30 9.16
CA TRP A 340 -10.21 36.77 10.53
C TRP A 340 -10.36 38.29 10.63
N SER A 341 -9.72 39.06 9.74
CA SER A 341 -9.91 40.52 9.68
C SER A 341 -11.32 40.88 9.21
N ALA A 342 -11.87 40.16 8.23
CA ALA A 342 -13.25 40.37 7.78
C ALA A 342 -14.27 40.08 8.90
N PHE A 343 -14.04 38.99 9.65
CA PHE A 343 -14.83 38.65 10.83
C PHE A 343 -14.76 39.73 11.93
N LEU A 344 -13.55 40.14 12.29
CA LEU A 344 -13.28 41.17 13.30
C LEU A 344 -13.93 42.50 12.93
N LEU A 345 -13.79 42.94 11.68
CA LEU A 345 -14.40 44.18 11.19
C LEU A 345 -15.92 44.13 11.33
N GLY A 346 -16.54 43.01 10.95
CA GLY A 346 -17.98 42.79 11.12
C GLY A 346 -18.42 42.87 12.59
N GLY A 347 -17.66 42.26 13.50
CA GLY A 347 -17.89 42.32 14.94
C GLY A 347 -17.76 43.73 15.52
N VAL A 348 -16.75 44.50 15.09
CA VAL A 348 -16.54 45.90 15.50
C VAL A 348 -17.70 46.78 15.03
N VAL A 349 -18.10 46.67 13.76
CA VAL A 349 -19.24 47.42 13.21
C VAL A 349 -20.53 47.12 13.97
N ASN A 350 -20.82 45.85 14.23
CA ASN A 350 -21.98 45.45 15.02
C ASN A 350 -21.93 46.01 16.45
N THR A 351 -20.74 45.96 17.09
CA THR A 351 -20.56 46.50 18.45
C THR A 351 -20.76 48.01 18.50
N MET A 352 -20.23 48.76 17.52
CA MET A 352 -20.42 50.21 17.43
C MET A 352 -21.89 50.60 17.18
N MET A 353 -22.62 49.79 16.40
CA MET A 353 -24.06 49.95 16.21
C MET A 353 -24.82 49.71 17.51
N VAL A 354 -24.52 48.63 18.23
CA VAL A 354 -25.13 48.31 19.52
C VAL A 354 -24.87 49.40 20.58
N LEU A 355 -23.69 50.02 20.58
CA LEU A 355 -23.34 51.13 21.47
C LEU A 355 -23.99 52.47 21.06
N GLY A 356 -24.66 52.53 19.90
CA GLY A 356 -25.37 53.69 19.40
C GLY A 356 -24.49 54.70 18.66
N TYR A 357 -23.22 54.37 18.35
CA TYR A 357 -22.33 55.22 17.55
C TYR A 357 -22.64 55.14 16.05
N LEU A 358 -23.10 53.98 15.59
CA LEU A 358 -23.54 53.78 14.21
C LEU A 358 -25.07 53.63 14.14
N PRO A 359 -25.70 54.15 13.08
CA PRO A 359 -27.13 53.94 12.87
C PRO A 359 -27.45 52.45 12.66
N ASN A 360 -28.63 52.02 13.11
CA ASN A 360 -29.14 50.68 12.84
C ASN A 360 -29.65 50.62 11.39
N MET A 361 -28.76 50.22 10.48
CA MET A 361 -29.02 50.03 9.06
C MET A 361 -28.86 48.55 8.74
N PHE A 362 -29.41 48.12 7.61
CA PHE A 362 -29.26 46.74 7.14
C PHE A 362 -27.80 46.22 7.22
N LEU A 363 -26.84 47.02 6.72
CA LEU A 363 -25.43 46.62 6.72
C LEU A 363 -24.82 46.51 8.13
N THR A 364 -25.15 47.45 9.03
CA THR A 364 -24.57 47.47 10.38
C THR A 364 -25.20 46.42 11.29
N MET A 365 -26.47 46.08 11.06
CA MET A 365 -27.20 45.02 11.76
C MET A 365 -26.66 43.62 11.44
N TYR A 366 -26.33 43.36 10.17
CA TYR A 366 -25.85 42.05 9.71
C TYR A 366 -24.33 41.97 9.49
N ALA A 367 -23.59 42.99 9.92
CA ALA A 367 -22.14 43.10 9.68
C ALA A 367 -21.36 41.91 10.24
N SER A 368 -21.70 41.45 11.45
CA SER A 368 -21.04 40.30 12.08
C SER A 368 -21.32 39.00 11.33
N GLN A 369 -22.56 38.80 10.88
CA GLN A 369 -22.99 37.61 10.14
C GLN A 369 -22.31 37.56 8.77
N LEU A 370 -22.29 38.68 8.04
CA LEU A 370 -21.60 38.82 6.75
C LEU A 370 -20.09 38.59 6.90
N GLY A 371 -19.47 39.20 7.91
CA GLY A 371 -18.05 39.00 8.22
C GLY A 371 -17.71 37.53 8.46
N SER A 372 -18.57 36.81 9.19
CA SER A 372 -18.39 35.36 9.42
C SER A 372 -18.60 34.51 8.16
N ALA A 373 -19.56 34.85 7.31
CA ALA A 373 -19.77 34.12 6.05
C ALA A 373 -18.56 34.28 5.11
N ILE A 374 -18.00 35.49 5.03
CA ILE A 374 -16.79 35.79 4.26
C ILE A 374 -15.58 35.05 4.87
N GLU A 375 -15.42 35.09 6.19
CA GLU A 375 -14.35 34.37 6.89
C GLU A 375 -14.41 32.87 6.59
N VAL A 376 -15.59 32.26 6.72
CA VAL A 376 -15.79 30.84 6.46
C VAL A 376 -15.48 30.48 5.01
N ALA A 377 -15.91 31.31 4.06
CA ALA A 377 -15.64 31.11 2.63
C ALA A 377 -14.14 31.20 2.31
N LEU A 378 -13.46 32.21 2.83
CA LEU A 378 -12.02 32.44 2.59
C LEU A 378 -11.15 31.35 3.22
N LEU A 379 -11.45 30.94 4.46
CA LEU A 379 -10.71 29.86 5.11
C LEU A 379 -10.95 28.51 4.42
N SER A 380 -12.17 28.25 3.94
CA SER A 380 -12.46 27.02 3.17
C SER A 380 -11.63 26.97 1.89
N LEU A 381 -11.49 28.10 1.19
CA LEU A 381 -10.65 28.20 -0.01
C LEU A 381 -9.16 28.01 0.33
N ALA A 382 -8.68 28.60 1.43
CA ALA A 382 -7.29 28.45 1.87
C ALA A 382 -6.94 27.00 2.24
N LEU A 383 -7.89 26.29 2.85
CA LEU A 383 -7.74 24.88 3.19
C LEU A 383 -7.68 24.01 1.91
N ALA A 384 -8.53 24.30 0.92
CA ALA A 384 -8.51 23.62 -0.38
C ALA A 384 -7.19 23.83 -1.13
N ASP A 385 -6.66 25.06 -1.16
CA ASP A 385 -5.36 25.39 -1.78
C ASP A 385 -4.22 24.60 -1.11
N ARG A 386 -4.23 24.51 0.23
CA ARG A 386 -3.28 23.70 0.99
C ARG A 386 -3.29 22.23 0.55
N ILE A 387 -4.45 21.62 0.32
CA ILE A 387 -4.53 20.22 -0.14
C ILE A 387 -3.92 20.08 -1.52
N ASN A 388 -4.26 20.97 -2.45
CA ASN A 388 -3.75 20.89 -3.81
C ASN A 388 -2.22 20.92 -3.83
N GLY A 389 -1.62 21.82 -3.04
CA GLY A 389 -0.17 21.87 -2.87
C GLY A 389 0.42 20.59 -2.24
N MET A 390 -0.21 20.02 -1.21
CA MET A 390 0.26 18.77 -0.60
C MET A 390 0.16 17.57 -1.57
N ARG A 391 -0.92 17.49 -2.36
CA ARG A 391 -1.11 16.43 -3.37
C ARG A 391 -0.08 16.50 -4.48
N GLU A 392 0.23 17.71 -4.96
CA GLU A 392 1.29 17.91 -5.96
C GLU A 392 2.65 17.44 -5.44
N GLN A 393 3.00 17.80 -4.19
CA GLN A 393 4.25 17.35 -3.57
C GLN A 393 4.31 15.82 -3.42
N GLN A 394 3.23 15.19 -2.97
CA GLN A 394 3.17 13.73 -2.84
C GLN A 394 3.29 13.03 -4.21
N ALA A 395 2.62 13.55 -5.24
CA ALA A 395 2.73 13.02 -6.59
C ALA A 395 4.16 13.10 -7.12
N GLN A 396 4.87 14.20 -6.85
CA GLN A 396 6.26 14.37 -7.27
C GLN A 396 7.22 13.43 -6.53
N ILE A 397 7.06 13.27 -5.21
CA ILE A 397 7.85 12.29 -4.44
C ILE A 397 7.61 10.87 -4.95
N LEU A 398 6.35 10.51 -5.25
CA LEU A 398 6.01 9.19 -5.77
C LEU A 398 6.64 8.94 -7.15
N PHE A 399 6.61 9.97 -8.01
CA PHE A 399 7.25 9.92 -9.33
C PHE A 399 8.78 9.71 -9.22
N ASP A 400 9.45 10.51 -8.38
CA ASP A 400 10.90 10.39 -8.16
C ASP A 400 11.29 9.03 -7.58
N ALA A 401 10.48 8.49 -6.66
CA ALA A 401 10.70 7.16 -6.09
C ALA A 401 10.54 6.05 -7.13
N SER A 402 9.51 6.16 -7.98
CA SER A 402 9.27 5.21 -9.09
C SER A 402 10.43 5.21 -10.09
N GLN A 403 10.91 6.40 -10.48
CA GLN A 403 12.04 6.52 -11.41
C GLN A 403 13.33 5.93 -10.83
N LYS A 404 13.61 6.17 -9.54
CA LYS A 404 14.78 5.57 -8.87
C LYS A 404 14.68 4.05 -8.81
N LEU A 405 13.50 3.52 -8.53
CA LEU A 405 13.28 2.08 -8.48
C LEU A 405 13.52 1.42 -9.84
N GLU A 406 13.03 2.05 -10.92
CA GLU A 406 13.25 1.56 -12.29
C GLU A 406 14.74 1.51 -12.64
N VAL A 407 15.49 2.57 -12.33
CA VAL A 407 16.95 2.60 -12.58
C VAL A 407 17.68 1.51 -11.79
N LEU A 408 17.35 1.30 -10.51
CA LEU A 408 17.95 0.23 -9.70
C LEU A 408 17.61 -1.16 -10.28
N ASN A 409 16.39 -1.37 -10.73
CA ASN A 409 15.96 -2.65 -11.29
C ASN A 409 16.71 -2.96 -12.59
N GLN A 410 16.87 -1.95 -13.46
CA GLN A 410 17.67 -2.07 -14.69
C GLN A 410 19.15 -2.38 -14.39
N GLN A 411 19.74 -1.74 -13.38
CA GLN A 411 21.12 -2.03 -12.95
C GLN A 411 21.28 -3.46 -12.44
N LEU A 412 20.33 -3.94 -11.63
CA LEU A 412 20.33 -5.30 -11.10
C LEU A 412 20.20 -6.33 -12.24
N ALA A 413 19.25 -6.11 -13.16
CA ALA A 413 19.06 -6.97 -14.33
C ALA A 413 20.31 -7.05 -15.20
N ARG A 414 20.99 -5.91 -15.43
CA ARG A 414 22.25 -5.88 -16.18
C ARG A 414 23.37 -6.63 -15.44
N SER A 415 23.50 -6.45 -14.13
CA SER A 415 24.51 -7.14 -13.33
C SER A 415 24.34 -8.65 -13.35
N ASN A 416 23.10 -9.15 -13.25
CA ASN A 416 22.81 -10.58 -13.34
C ASN A 416 23.15 -11.14 -14.72
N ARG A 417 22.76 -10.47 -15.80
CA ARG A 417 23.09 -10.91 -17.17
C ARG A 417 24.60 -11.00 -17.40
N LEU A 418 25.35 -10.00 -16.97
CA LEU A 418 26.82 -10.00 -17.11
C LEU A 418 27.46 -11.14 -16.31
N LYS A 419 26.94 -11.44 -15.13
CA LYS A 419 27.42 -12.57 -14.31
C LYS A 419 27.18 -13.90 -15.01
N ASP A 420 26.00 -14.10 -15.59
CA ASP A 420 25.66 -15.34 -16.30
C ASP A 420 26.49 -15.52 -17.58
N GLU A 421 26.65 -14.46 -18.37
CA GLU A 421 27.48 -14.46 -19.58
C GLU A 421 28.95 -14.75 -19.27
N PHE A 422 29.50 -14.08 -18.25
CA PHE A 422 30.88 -14.28 -17.80
C PHE A 422 31.15 -15.73 -17.39
N LEU A 423 30.25 -16.36 -16.64
CA LEU A 423 30.40 -17.75 -16.19
C LEU A 423 30.31 -18.74 -17.36
N ALA A 424 29.41 -18.51 -18.32
CA ALA A 424 29.28 -19.36 -19.50
C ALA A 424 30.54 -19.29 -20.38
N THR A 425 31.05 -18.09 -20.65
CA THR A 425 32.26 -17.89 -21.47
C THR A 425 33.48 -18.52 -20.81
N LEU A 426 33.73 -18.26 -19.52
CA LEU A 426 34.89 -18.82 -18.82
C LEU A 426 34.90 -20.35 -18.86
N THR A 427 33.73 -20.98 -18.74
CA THR A 427 33.63 -22.45 -18.78
C THR A 427 34.08 -23.00 -20.14
N HIS A 428 33.65 -22.37 -21.23
CA HIS A 428 34.03 -22.78 -22.58
C HIS A 428 35.53 -22.56 -22.87
N GLU A 429 36.05 -21.41 -22.43
CA GLU A 429 37.46 -21.02 -22.58
C GLU A 429 38.40 -21.89 -21.74
N LEU A 430 37.93 -22.43 -20.61
CA LEU A 430 38.70 -23.40 -19.80
C LEU A 430 38.62 -24.81 -20.37
N ARG A 431 37.47 -25.23 -20.91
CA ARG A 431 37.27 -26.60 -21.44
C ARG A 431 38.17 -26.92 -22.63
N THR A 432 38.31 -25.98 -23.55
CA THR A 432 39.03 -26.18 -24.82
C THR A 432 40.52 -26.50 -24.63
N PRO A 433 41.33 -25.68 -23.90
CA PRO A 433 42.73 -26.01 -23.66
C PRO A 433 42.89 -27.28 -22.83
N MET A 434 41.97 -27.55 -21.89
CA MET A 434 42.03 -28.75 -21.05
C MET A 434 41.80 -30.04 -21.84
N ASN A 435 40.86 -30.06 -22.79
CA ASN A 435 40.69 -31.18 -23.70
C ASN A 435 41.94 -31.41 -24.56
N GLY A 436 42.64 -30.34 -24.97
CA GLY A 436 43.92 -30.43 -25.68
C GLY A 436 45.03 -31.05 -24.83
N VAL A 437 45.12 -30.69 -23.54
CA VAL A 437 46.05 -31.29 -22.58
C VAL A 437 45.73 -32.78 -22.37
N ILE A 438 44.46 -33.13 -22.14
CA ILE A 438 44.03 -34.52 -21.96
C ILE A 438 44.33 -35.35 -23.21
N GLY A 439 43.98 -34.87 -24.40
CA GLY A 439 44.26 -35.57 -25.66
C GLY A 439 45.75 -35.77 -25.89
N SER A 440 46.58 -34.78 -25.56
CA SER A 440 48.05 -34.90 -25.65
C SER A 440 48.60 -35.95 -24.67
N LEU A 441 48.07 -35.98 -23.44
CA LEU A 441 48.43 -36.97 -22.44
C LEU A 441 47.96 -38.38 -22.80
N GLU A 442 46.80 -38.53 -23.43
CA GLU A 442 46.28 -39.82 -23.93
C GLU A 442 47.12 -40.32 -25.12
N LEU A 443 47.48 -39.45 -26.06
CA LEU A 443 48.40 -39.80 -27.15
C LEU A 443 49.77 -40.23 -26.63
N MET A 444 50.26 -39.58 -25.57
CA MET A 444 51.53 -39.93 -24.93
C MET A 444 51.52 -41.37 -24.37
N GLN A 445 50.34 -41.91 -23.99
CA GLN A 445 50.21 -43.32 -23.54
C GLN A 445 50.35 -44.34 -24.67
N THR A 446 50.26 -43.91 -25.93
CA THR A 446 50.39 -44.81 -27.09
C THR A 446 51.86 -45.04 -27.49
N VAL A 447 52.79 -44.29 -26.88
CA VAL A 447 54.24 -44.35 -27.12
C VAL A 447 54.90 -45.06 -25.92
N PRO A 448 55.96 -45.87 -26.11
CA PRO A 448 56.72 -46.42 -24.98
C PRO A 448 57.30 -45.31 -24.10
N LEU A 449 56.95 -45.32 -22.82
CA LEU A 449 57.39 -44.37 -21.80
C LEU A 449 58.32 -45.06 -20.81
N ASP A 450 59.30 -44.32 -20.29
CA ASP A 450 60.10 -44.72 -19.13
C ASP A 450 59.25 -44.67 -17.85
N ASP A 451 59.65 -45.39 -16.80
CA ASP A 451 58.85 -45.55 -15.56
C ASP A 451 58.55 -44.19 -14.90
N ASP A 452 59.54 -43.29 -14.85
CA ASP A 452 59.38 -41.92 -14.32
C ASP A 452 58.43 -41.07 -15.19
N LEU A 453 58.54 -41.19 -16.51
CA LEU A 453 57.69 -40.47 -17.48
C LEU A 453 56.24 -40.97 -17.44
N ALA A 454 56.03 -42.26 -17.22
CA ALA A 454 54.71 -42.85 -17.03
C ALA A 454 54.05 -42.31 -15.75
N GLN A 455 54.80 -42.17 -14.66
CA GLN A 455 54.29 -41.59 -13.42
C GLN A 455 53.93 -40.11 -13.55
N TYR A 456 54.77 -39.31 -14.23
CA TYR A 456 54.46 -37.90 -14.50
C TYR A 456 53.23 -37.74 -15.41
N GLN A 457 53.13 -38.57 -16.45
CA GLN A 457 51.98 -38.60 -17.34
C GLN A 457 50.69 -38.92 -16.57
N GLN A 458 50.72 -39.93 -15.71
CA GLN A 458 49.56 -40.35 -14.92
C GLN A 458 49.13 -39.25 -13.94
N THR A 459 50.09 -38.57 -13.32
CA THR A 459 49.82 -37.45 -12.41
C THR A 459 49.23 -36.24 -13.13
N ALA A 460 49.79 -35.88 -14.31
CA ALA A 460 49.28 -34.80 -15.14
C ALA A 460 47.88 -35.11 -15.69
N ALA A 461 47.63 -36.35 -16.12
CA ALA A 461 46.33 -36.79 -16.63
C ALA A 461 45.27 -36.81 -15.53
N GLY A 462 45.63 -37.24 -14.31
CA GLY A 462 44.77 -37.13 -13.13
C GLY A 462 44.38 -35.68 -12.84
N SER A 463 45.38 -34.79 -12.77
CA SER A 463 45.18 -33.36 -12.50
C SER A 463 44.30 -32.68 -13.57
N ALA A 464 44.48 -33.04 -14.83
CA ALA A 464 43.70 -32.49 -15.93
C ALA A 464 42.22 -32.96 -15.89
N ARG A 465 41.98 -34.23 -15.58
CA ARG A 465 40.62 -34.76 -15.37
C ARG A 465 39.94 -34.13 -14.16
N ASP A 466 40.68 -33.91 -13.07
CA ASP A 466 40.15 -33.26 -11.87
C ASP A 466 39.73 -31.81 -12.15
N MET A 467 40.54 -31.04 -12.87
CA MET A 467 40.19 -29.68 -13.28
C MET A 467 38.93 -29.67 -14.17
N MET A 468 38.81 -30.59 -15.11
CA MET A 468 37.61 -30.73 -15.94
C MET A 468 36.37 -31.09 -15.11
N ARG A 469 36.51 -31.98 -14.12
CA ARG A 469 35.43 -32.31 -13.17
C ARG A 469 34.99 -31.06 -12.39
N MET A 470 35.93 -30.24 -11.95
CA MET A 470 35.66 -28.98 -11.25
C MET A 470 34.90 -27.97 -12.13
N VAL A 471 35.37 -27.76 -13.36
CA VAL A 471 34.73 -26.84 -14.32
C VAL A 471 33.30 -27.29 -14.63
N ASN A 472 33.10 -28.58 -14.92
CA ASN A 472 31.76 -29.14 -15.15
C ASN A 472 30.85 -28.95 -13.92
N GLY A 473 31.38 -29.14 -12.71
CA GLY A 473 30.63 -28.92 -11.47
C GLY A 473 30.16 -27.46 -11.30
N ILE A 474 31.00 -26.48 -11.65
CA ILE A 474 30.63 -25.05 -11.64
C ILE A 474 29.53 -24.77 -12.66
N LEU A 475 29.63 -25.35 -13.85
CA LEU A 475 28.60 -25.21 -14.89
C LEU A 475 27.26 -25.77 -14.42
N THR A 476 27.25 -27.01 -13.91
CA THR A 476 26.03 -27.66 -13.39
C THR A 476 25.39 -26.81 -12.28
N LEU A 477 26.19 -26.27 -11.36
CA LEU A 477 25.69 -25.40 -10.30
C LEU A 477 25.09 -24.09 -10.86
N THR A 478 25.69 -23.53 -11.90
CA THR A 478 25.22 -22.28 -12.55
C THR A 478 23.91 -22.52 -13.30
N GLU A 479 23.80 -23.64 -14.03
CA GLU A 479 22.59 -24.03 -14.76
C GLU A 479 21.43 -24.35 -13.81
N LEU A 480 21.72 -25.00 -12.67
CA LEU A 480 20.75 -25.23 -11.60
C LEU A 480 20.27 -23.90 -10.97
N GLN A 481 21.17 -22.95 -10.71
CA GLN A 481 20.80 -21.63 -10.19
C GLN A 481 19.95 -20.81 -11.16
N ALA A 482 20.26 -20.91 -12.46
CA ALA A 482 19.51 -20.23 -13.51
C ALA A 482 18.17 -20.89 -13.83
N GLY A 483 17.85 -22.04 -13.21
CA GLY A 483 16.64 -22.81 -13.49
C GLY A 483 16.60 -23.39 -14.90
N ARG A 484 17.76 -23.53 -15.57
CA ARG A 484 17.86 -24.01 -16.96
C ARG A 484 17.97 -25.54 -17.04
N LEU A 485 18.36 -26.21 -15.95
CA LEU A 485 18.47 -27.66 -15.89
C LEU A 485 17.08 -28.30 -15.67
N THR A 486 16.72 -29.28 -16.49
CA THR A 486 15.45 -30.02 -16.37
C THR A 486 15.69 -31.52 -16.23
N ALA A 487 14.79 -32.22 -15.54
CA ALA A 487 14.81 -33.67 -15.44
C ALA A 487 14.42 -34.30 -16.80
N GLN A 488 15.19 -35.28 -17.26
CA GLN A 488 14.96 -35.98 -18.52
C GLN A 488 14.64 -37.46 -18.25
N PRO A 489 13.36 -37.82 -18.05
CA PRO A 489 12.98 -39.20 -17.77
C PRO A 489 13.22 -40.10 -18.99
N GLN A 490 13.99 -41.17 -18.79
CA GLN A 490 14.30 -42.19 -19.80
C GLN A 490 14.14 -43.59 -19.19
N VAL A 491 13.88 -44.59 -20.05
CA VAL A 491 13.91 -45.99 -19.63
C VAL A 491 15.37 -46.43 -19.48
N PHE A 492 15.75 -46.93 -18.31
CA PHE A 492 17.09 -47.48 -18.06
C PHE A 492 17.04 -48.76 -17.21
N SER A 493 18.12 -49.54 -17.28
CA SER A 493 18.36 -50.70 -16.41
C SER A 493 19.03 -50.24 -15.12
N LEU A 494 18.36 -50.44 -13.99
CA LEU A 494 18.85 -50.10 -12.65
C LEU A 494 20.11 -50.89 -12.32
N ARG A 495 20.12 -52.20 -12.59
CA ARG A 495 21.28 -53.07 -12.33
C ARG A 495 22.43 -52.70 -13.27
N GLY A 496 22.16 -52.44 -14.55
CA GLY A 496 23.19 -52.00 -15.50
C GLY A 496 23.85 -50.67 -15.11
N ALA A 497 23.06 -49.70 -14.65
CA ALA A 497 23.58 -48.42 -14.15
C ALA A 497 24.48 -48.61 -12.92
N LEU A 498 24.07 -49.47 -11.98
CA LEU A 498 24.85 -49.78 -10.78
C LEU A 498 26.09 -50.62 -11.07
N ASP A 499 26.02 -51.53 -12.04
CA ASP A 499 27.17 -52.33 -12.49
C ASP A 499 28.24 -51.44 -13.14
N THR A 500 27.82 -50.38 -13.84
CA THR A 500 28.73 -49.37 -14.39
C THR A 500 29.49 -48.64 -13.28
N LEU A 501 28.79 -48.20 -12.22
CA LEU A 501 29.42 -47.64 -11.02
C LEU A 501 30.31 -48.67 -10.32
N ARG A 502 29.91 -49.95 -10.30
CA ARG A 502 30.73 -51.02 -9.72
C ARG A 502 32.07 -51.12 -10.42
N GLN A 503 32.07 -51.19 -11.75
CA GLN A 503 33.28 -51.29 -12.57
C GLN A 503 34.18 -50.07 -12.40
N GLN A 504 33.59 -48.87 -12.37
CA GLN A 504 34.31 -47.61 -12.25
C GLN A 504 35.09 -47.52 -10.93
N PHE A 505 34.48 -47.88 -9.80
CA PHE A 505 35.11 -47.75 -8.48
C PHE A 505 35.89 -48.99 -8.03
N ASN A 506 35.81 -50.12 -8.75
CA ASN A 506 36.52 -51.34 -8.40
C ASN A 506 38.05 -51.15 -8.39
N ALA A 507 38.59 -50.41 -9.37
CA ALA A 507 40.01 -50.10 -9.43
C ALA A 507 40.47 -49.24 -8.22
N SER A 508 39.64 -48.28 -7.81
CA SER A 508 39.88 -47.43 -6.63
C SER A 508 39.81 -48.23 -5.32
N ALA A 509 38.88 -49.18 -5.23
CA ALA A 509 38.78 -50.10 -4.09
C ALA A 509 40.01 -51.00 -3.98
N GLN A 510 40.43 -51.62 -5.08
CA GLN A 510 41.58 -52.53 -5.12
C GLN A 510 42.90 -51.82 -4.80
N SER A 511 43.14 -50.64 -5.40
CA SER A 511 44.35 -49.85 -5.15
C SER A 511 44.49 -49.37 -3.70
N LYS A 512 43.37 -49.19 -2.98
CA LYS A 512 43.35 -48.83 -1.56
C LYS A 512 43.15 -50.02 -0.61
N GLY A 513 42.93 -51.23 -1.13
CA GLY A 513 42.63 -52.41 -0.32
C GLY A 513 41.28 -52.37 0.41
N LEU A 514 40.31 -51.60 -0.09
CA LEU A 514 38.98 -51.44 0.53
C LEU A 514 37.99 -52.51 0.03
N GLU A 515 37.11 -52.99 0.92
CA GLU A 515 35.98 -53.83 0.52
C GLU A 515 34.89 -52.97 -0.13
N PHE A 516 34.47 -53.31 -1.35
CA PHE A 516 33.43 -52.59 -2.08
C PHE A 516 32.30 -53.52 -2.53
N SER A 517 31.07 -53.24 -2.10
CA SER A 517 29.89 -54.01 -2.50
C SER A 517 28.71 -53.11 -2.89
N ILE A 518 27.94 -53.56 -3.88
CA ILE A 518 26.68 -52.94 -4.28
C ILE A 518 25.58 -54.01 -4.17
N ASP A 519 24.71 -53.84 -3.19
CA ASP A 519 23.62 -54.77 -2.87
C ASP A 519 22.29 -54.20 -3.40
N VAL A 520 21.63 -54.92 -4.29
CA VAL A 520 20.33 -54.54 -4.87
C VAL A 520 19.30 -55.59 -4.46
N ALA A 521 18.17 -55.17 -3.87
CA ALA A 521 17.10 -56.11 -3.49
C ALA A 521 16.52 -56.84 -4.72
N ASP A 522 16.35 -58.15 -4.63
CA ASP A 522 15.93 -59.00 -5.76
C ASP A 522 14.51 -58.70 -6.27
N GLU A 523 13.66 -58.17 -5.40
CA GLU A 523 12.27 -57.82 -5.68
C GLU A 523 12.13 -56.55 -6.55
N LEU A 524 13.24 -55.83 -6.80
CA LEU A 524 13.21 -54.59 -7.57
C LEU A 524 13.17 -54.83 -9.08
N PRO A 525 12.28 -54.14 -9.82
CA PRO A 525 12.26 -54.19 -11.26
C PRO A 525 13.53 -53.58 -11.83
N ASP A 526 14.13 -54.24 -12.82
CA ASP A 526 15.36 -53.74 -13.43
C ASP A 526 15.10 -52.55 -14.36
N ARG A 527 13.98 -52.55 -15.10
CA ARG A 527 13.64 -51.45 -16.01
C ARG A 527 12.79 -50.42 -15.30
N VAL A 528 13.29 -49.18 -15.24
CA VAL A 528 12.60 -48.05 -14.61
C VAL A 528 12.66 -46.81 -15.51
N ILE A 529 11.63 -45.96 -15.44
CA ILE A 529 11.66 -44.61 -16.02
C ILE A 529 12.18 -43.63 -14.97
N GLY A 530 13.26 -42.94 -15.31
CA GLY A 530 13.85 -41.86 -14.52
C GLY A 530 15.04 -41.23 -15.25
N ASP A 531 15.69 -40.26 -14.64
CA ASP A 531 16.89 -39.65 -15.21
C ASP A 531 18.15 -40.37 -14.71
N ALA A 532 18.55 -41.42 -15.45
CA ALA A 532 19.71 -42.24 -15.10
C ALA A 532 20.99 -41.41 -14.98
N GLY A 533 21.19 -40.44 -15.87
CA GLY A 533 22.41 -39.63 -15.92
C GLY A 533 22.58 -38.78 -14.66
N LYS A 534 21.53 -38.05 -14.26
CA LYS A 534 21.57 -37.23 -13.03
C LYS A 534 21.65 -38.09 -11.78
N LEU A 535 21.00 -39.24 -11.75
CA LEU A 535 21.08 -40.19 -10.65
C LEU A 535 22.51 -40.76 -10.49
N ILE A 536 23.12 -41.22 -11.58
CA ILE A 536 24.50 -41.69 -11.60
C ILE A 536 25.45 -40.57 -11.18
N GLN A 537 25.24 -39.33 -11.63
CA GLN A 537 26.05 -38.18 -11.23
C GLN A 537 26.01 -37.93 -9.71
N CYS A 538 24.83 -38.05 -9.09
CA CYS A 538 24.71 -37.95 -7.64
C CYS A 538 25.44 -39.08 -6.92
N LEU A 539 25.28 -40.33 -7.38
CA LEU A 539 25.93 -41.50 -6.79
C LEU A 539 27.45 -41.47 -6.95
N ASP A 540 27.94 -41.05 -8.12
CA ASP A 540 29.37 -40.85 -8.40
C ASP A 540 29.98 -39.86 -7.41
N CYS A 541 29.32 -38.74 -7.15
CA CYS A 541 29.81 -37.75 -6.18
C CYS A 541 29.78 -38.27 -4.73
N LEU A 542 28.78 -39.05 -4.34
CA LEU A 542 28.74 -39.66 -3.01
C LEU A 542 29.82 -40.75 -2.84
N LEU A 543 30.01 -41.58 -3.86
CA LEU A 543 31.03 -42.64 -3.88
C LEU A 543 32.45 -42.07 -3.91
N ASP A 544 32.70 -41.04 -4.73
CA ASP A 544 33.99 -40.35 -4.77
C ASP A 544 34.37 -39.80 -3.39
N ASN A 545 33.42 -39.18 -2.68
CA ASN A 545 33.62 -38.77 -1.29
C ASN A 545 33.89 -39.97 -0.35
N ALA A 546 33.08 -41.04 -0.44
CA ALA A 546 33.26 -42.24 0.38
C ALA A 546 34.65 -42.86 0.22
N PHE A 547 35.12 -43.04 -1.02
CA PHE A 547 36.46 -43.58 -1.30
C PHE A 547 37.57 -42.60 -0.94
N LYS A 548 37.34 -41.29 -1.05
CA LYS A 548 38.33 -40.27 -0.69
C LYS A 548 38.61 -40.22 0.81
N PHE A 549 37.58 -40.39 1.64
CA PHE A 549 37.65 -40.23 3.10
C PHE A 549 37.72 -41.57 3.87
N THR A 550 37.81 -42.69 3.15
CA THR A 550 38.02 -44.02 3.73
C THR A 550 39.39 -44.57 3.31
N HIS A 551 40.19 -44.95 4.31
CA HIS A 551 41.57 -45.41 4.11
C HIS A 551 41.70 -46.91 4.34
N ASP A 552 40.89 -47.45 5.25
CA ASP A 552 40.79 -48.87 5.57
C ASP A 552 39.32 -49.22 5.86
N GLY A 553 38.93 -50.47 5.63
CA GLY A 553 37.57 -50.97 5.82
C GLY A 553 36.76 -51.10 4.53
N SER A 554 35.53 -50.57 4.51
CA SER A 554 34.56 -50.88 3.45
C SER A 554 33.72 -49.68 3.00
N VAL A 555 33.36 -49.69 1.72
CA VAL A 555 32.33 -48.81 1.12
C VAL A 555 31.20 -49.71 0.58
N ARG A 556 29.96 -49.45 0.97
CA ARG A 556 28.79 -50.24 0.57
C ARG A 556 27.69 -49.37 0.01
N VAL A 557 27.11 -49.78 -1.12
CA VAL A 557 25.89 -49.19 -1.67
C VAL A 557 24.76 -50.19 -1.51
N ARG A 558 23.67 -49.78 -0.86
CA ARG A 558 22.45 -50.60 -0.73
C ARG A 558 21.29 -49.91 -1.42
N VAL A 559 20.58 -50.64 -2.28
CA VAL A 559 19.40 -50.15 -2.99
C VAL A 559 18.17 -50.91 -2.54
N VAL A 560 17.21 -50.18 -1.96
CA VAL A 560 15.91 -50.69 -1.54
C VAL A 560 14.80 -49.91 -2.22
N GLY A 561 13.64 -50.52 -2.41
CA GLY A 561 12.49 -49.85 -3.02
C GLY A 561 11.21 -50.13 -2.25
N VAL A 562 10.39 -49.10 -2.12
CA VAL A 562 9.08 -49.18 -1.49
C VAL A 562 8.03 -48.76 -2.52
N PRO A 563 7.09 -49.64 -2.89
CA PRO A 563 6.02 -49.28 -3.80
C PRO A 563 5.11 -48.23 -3.15
N HIS A 564 4.69 -47.25 -3.93
CA HIS A 564 3.80 -46.18 -3.52
C HIS A 564 2.38 -46.41 -4.06
N SER A 565 1.37 -45.82 -3.43
CA SER A 565 -0.05 -46.07 -3.75
C SER A 565 -0.46 -45.58 -5.15
N ASP A 566 0.32 -44.71 -5.77
CA ASP A 566 0.11 -44.17 -7.12
C ASP A 566 0.71 -45.03 -8.25
N GLY A 567 1.31 -46.19 -7.90
CA GLY A 567 1.98 -47.07 -8.86
C GLY A 567 3.44 -46.70 -9.12
N SER A 568 3.97 -45.64 -8.51
CA SER A 568 5.40 -45.32 -8.54
C SER A 568 6.18 -46.16 -7.52
N LEU A 569 7.47 -46.33 -7.76
CA LEU A 569 8.41 -47.02 -6.89
C LEU A 569 9.38 -45.99 -6.30
N ARG A 570 9.36 -45.81 -4.98
CA ARG A 570 10.35 -44.99 -4.30
C ARG A 570 11.61 -45.81 -4.06
N LEU A 571 12.68 -45.49 -4.76
CA LEU A 571 14.00 -46.08 -4.58
C LEU A 571 14.81 -45.28 -3.57
N SER A 572 15.45 -45.98 -2.64
CA SER A 572 16.39 -45.43 -1.66
C SER A 572 17.77 -46.03 -1.89
N PHE A 573 18.71 -45.18 -2.31
CA PHE A 573 20.13 -45.51 -2.48
C PHE A 573 20.89 -45.08 -1.24
N ILE A 574 21.50 -46.03 -0.55
CA ILE A 574 22.16 -45.83 0.74
C ILE A 574 23.65 -46.11 0.54
N VAL A 575 24.47 -45.06 0.53
CA VAL A 575 25.93 -45.15 0.46
C VAL A 575 26.47 -45.08 1.89
N THR A 576 27.21 -46.11 2.31
CA THR A 576 27.79 -46.21 3.65
C THR A 576 29.29 -46.43 3.53
N ASP A 577 30.07 -45.63 4.25
CA ASP A 577 31.52 -45.76 4.36
C ASP A 577 31.93 -46.01 5.82
N SER A 578 33.10 -46.62 6.03
CA SER A 578 33.72 -46.79 7.36
C SER A 578 34.83 -45.77 7.63
N GLY A 579 34.82 -44.64 6.93
CA GLY A 579 35.89 -43.65 6.96
C GLY A 579 35.94 -42.79 8.23
N ILE A 580 36.59 -41.63 8.11
CA ILE A 580 36.84 -40.74 9.26
C ILE A 580 35.57 -40.22 9.94
N GLY A 581 34.44 -40.19 9.22
CA GLY A 581 33.20 -39.55 9.68
C GLY A 581 33.38 -38.08 10.08
N PHE A 582 32.30 -37.41 10.49
CA PHE A 582 32.34 -36.03 10.96
C PHE A 582 31.30 -35.78 12.06
N ALA A 583 31.52 -34.74 12.86
CA ALA A 583 30.57 -34.32 13.89
C ALA A 583 29.28 -33.82 13.25
N PHE A 584 28.15 -33.93 13.95
CA PHE A 584 26.85 -33.52 13.42
C PHE A 584 26.90 -32.10 12.84
N LEU A 585 26.62 -32.00 11.54
CA LEU A 585 26.42 -30.77 10.80
C LEU A 585 24.96 -30.72 10.38
N ASP A 586 24.32 -29.55 10.47
CA ASP A 586 22.96 -29.41 9.96
C ASP A 586 22.93 -29.51 8.42
N GLU A 587 21.75 -29.81 7.86
CA GLU A 587 21.58 -29.92 6.40
C GLU A 587 21.97 -28.60 5.68
N ALA A 588 21.70 -27.45 6.29
CA ALA A 588 21.97 -26.13 5.70
C ALA A 588 23.48 -25.87 5.52
N THR A 589 24.30 -26.31 6.48
CA THR A 589 25.75 -26.11 6.47
C THR A 589 26.44 -27.15 5.59
N LEU A 590 26.10 -28.43 5.74
CA LEU A 590 26.76 -29.51 4.98
C LEU A 590 26.54 -29.40 3.46
N TYR A 591 25.35 -28.97 3.05
CA TYR A 591 24.99 -28.81 1.63
C TYR A 591 25.23 -27.38 1.11
N GLN A 592 25.89 -26.51 1.89
CA GLN A 592 26.27 -25.17 1.44
C GLN A 592 27.34 -25.23 0.34
N ARG A 593 27.26 -24.32 -0.63
CA ARG A 593 28.23 -24.20 -1.73
C ARG A 593 29.59 -23.77 -1.18
N PHE A 594 30.66 -24.37 -1.70
CA PHE A 594 32.05 -24.08 -1.33
C PHE A 594 32.39 -24.36 0.13
N PHE A 595 31.56 -25.15 0.82
CA PHE A 595 31.79 -25.53 2.21
C PHE A 595 32.71 -26.75 2.31
N GLN A 596 33.61 -26.73 3.30
CA GLN A 596 34.57 -27.80 3.59
C GLN A 596 34.72 -27.95 5.11
N VAL A 597 34.68 -29.18 5.61
CA VAL A 597 34.70 -29.47 7.05
C VAL A 597 36.02 -29.06 7.73
N ASP A 598 37.17 -29.19 7.05
CA ASP A 598 38.49 -28.93 7.65
C ASP A 598 38.98 -27.48 7.56
N GLY A 599 38.32 -26.61 6.78
CA GLY A 599 38.65 -25.18 6.65
C GLY A 599 40.07 -24.81 6.15
N SER A 600 41.00 -25.75 6.04
CA SER A 600 42.39 -25.52 5.63
C SER A 600 42.56 -25.59 4.11
N THR A 601 43.17 -24.55 3.55
CA THR A 601 43.57 -24.47 2.13
C THR A 601 44.82 -25.30 1.81
N THR A 602 45.54 -25.78 2.81
CA THR A 602 46.69 -26.70 2.70
C THR A 602 46.20 -28.14 2.81
N ARG A 603 46.39 -29.00 1.78
CA ARG A 603 45.64 -30.27 1.71
C ARG A 603 46.40 -31.53 1.30
N GLU A 604 46.19 -32.58 2.10
CA GLU A 604 46.18 -34.02 1.74
C GLU A 604 44.86 -34.45 1.03
N TYR A 605 43.74 -33.69 1.15
CA TYR A 605 42.42 -34.07 0.59
C TYR A 605 41.72 -32.94 -0.22
N GLY A 606 42.28 -32.54 -1.37
CA GLY A 606 41.81 -31.48 -2.31
C GLY A 606 40.38 -31.63 -2.90
N GLY A 607 39.57 -30.57 -2.95
CA GLY A 607 38.27 -30.50 -3.69
C GLY A 607 37.47 -29.19 -3.45
N LEU A 608 36.70 -28.69 -4.43
CA LEU A 608 36.02 -27.37 -4.38
C LEU A 608 34.89 -27.20 -3.35
N GLY A 609 34.40 -28.27 -2.72
CA GLY A 609 33.26 -28.19 -1.77
C GLY A 609 31.90 -27.93 -2.44
N ILE A 610 31.75 -28.32 -3.71
CA ILE A 610 30.50 -28.14 -4.49
C ILE A 610 29.73 -29.44 -4.72
N GLY A 611 30.36 -30.61 -4.55
CA GLY A 611 29.77 -31.91 -4.90
C GLY A 611 28.46 -32.23 -4.17
N LEU A 612 28.44 -32.10 -2.83
CA LEU A 612 27.24 -32.36 -2.04
C LEU A 612 26.11 -31.35 -2.32
N ALA A 613 26.46 -30.09 -2.59
CA ALA A 613 25.50 -29.06 -2.98
C ALA A 613 24.84 -29.37 -4.34
N ILE A 614 25.63 -29.85 -5.32
CA ILE A 614 25.12 -30.31 -6.62
C ILE A 614 24.22 -31.54 -6.44
N CYS A 615 24.65 -32.54 -5.65
CA CYS A 615 23.82 -33.72 -5.36
C CYS A 615 22.46 -33.34 -4.78
N ARG A 616 22.45 -32.43 -3.80
CA ARG A 616 21.21 -31.98 -3.16
C ARG A 616 20.26 -31.35 -4.18
N GLN A 617 20.75 -30.41 -4.99
CA GLN A 617 19.93 -29.71 -5.98
C GLN A 617 19.48 -30.62 -7.14
N LEU A 618 20.31 -31.55 -7.60
CA LEU A 618 19.93 -32.53 -8.62
C LEU A 618 18.83 -33.47 -8.11
N ILE A 619 18.92 -33.92 -6.87
CA ILE A 619 17.90 -34.81 -6.30
C ILE A 619 16.60 -34.07 -6.02
N GLU A 620 16.64 -32.81 -5.59
CA GLU A 620 15.45 -31.96 -5.52
C GLU A 620 14.80 -31.76 -6.91
N LEU A 621 15.62 -31.59 -7.96
CA LEU A 621 15.13 -31.50 -9.35
C LEU A 621 14.43 -32.80 -9.82
N LEU A 622 14.89 -33.97 -9.33
CA LEU A 622 14.25 -35.27 -9.59
C LEU A 622 13.05 -35.54 -8.65
N GLY A 623 12.65 -34.58 -7.82
CA GLY A 623 11.55 -34.76 -6.85
C GLY A 623 11.91 -35.67 -5.66
N GLY A 624 13.20 -35.91 -5.44
CA GLY A 624 13.74 -36.76 -4.39
C GLY A 624 14.22 -36.00 -3.15
N ARG A 625 14.82 -36.72 -2.20
CA ARG A 625 15.46 -36.14 -1.00
C ARG A 625 16.81 -36.79 -0.73
N LEU A 626 17.81 -35.96 -0.38
CA LEU A 626 19.11 -36.41 0.13
C LEU A 626 19.20 -36.17 1.64
N THR A 627 19.61 -37.19 2.38
CA THR A 627 19.80 -37.16 3.85
C THR A 627 21.16 -37.77 4.22
N HIS A 628 21.66 -37.46 5.40
CA HIS A 628 22.95 -37.97 5.88
C HIS A 628 22.91 -38.29 7.37
N HIS A 629 23.81 -39.19 7.78
CA HIS A 629 24.12 -39.49 9.17
C HIS A 629 25.62 -39.82 9.24
N SER A 630 26.37 -39.17 10.12
CA SER A 630 27.80 -39.42 10.28
C SER A 630 28.18 -39.40 11.76
N GLU A 631 29.11 -40.27 12.14
CA GLU A 631 29.69 -40.29 13.48
C GLU A 631 31.23 -40.29 13.35
N PRO A 632 31.95 -39.42 14.09
CA PRO A 632 33.40 -39.39 14.04
C PRO A 632 34.03 -40.78 14.29
N ARG A 633 34.92 -41.20 13.40
CA ARG A 633 35.63 -42.49 13.36
C ARG A 633 34.76 -43.73 13.19
N LYS A 634 33.49 -43.58 12.82
CA LYS A 634 32.60 -44.70 12.47
C LYS A 634 32.08 -44.62 11.02
N GLY A 635 32.58 -43.64 10.26
CA GLY A 635 32.19 -43.40 8.88
C GLY A 635 30.88 -42.62 8.72
N SER A 636 30.40 -42.56 7.48
CA SER A 636 29.20 -41.81 7.12
C SER A 636 28.21 -42.66 6.33
N ARG A 637 26.93 -42.26 6.41
CA ARG A 637 25.83 -42.84 5.67
C ARG A 637 25.05 -41.73 4.97
N PHE A 638 25.02 -41.76 3.65
CA PHE A 638 24.23 -40.87 2.81
C PHE A 638 23.08 -41.66 2.18
N GLN A 639 21.86 -41.15 2.31
CA GLN A 639 20.66 -41.77 1.77
C GLN A 639 19.95 -40.83 0.80
N LEU A 640 19.80 -41.30 -0.43
CA LEU A 640 19.19 -40.62 -1.56
C LEU A 640 17.89 -41.35 -1.92
N ASP A 641 16.78 -40.64 -1.78
CA ASP A 641 15.44 -41.14 -2.11
C ASP A 641 14.94 -40.50 -3.39
N VAL A 642 14.45 -41.29 -4.35
CA VAL A 642 13.88 -40.81 -5.63
C VAL A 642 12.70 -41.68 -6.05
N SER A 643 11.66 -41.07 -6.63
CA SER A 643 10.52 -41.79 -7.20
C SER A 643 10.79 -42.12 -8.67
N VAL A 644 10.62 -43.38 -9.04
CA VAL A 644 10.73 -43.86 -10.44
C VAL A 644 9.50 -44.68 -10.81
N ASN A 645 9.20 -44.77 -12.10
CA ASN A 645 8.09 -45.60 -12.57
C ASN A 645 8.62 -46.95 -13.06
N PRO A 646 8.21 -48.08 -12.46
CA PRO A 646 8.67 -49.39 -12.90
C PRO A 646 8.03 -49.79 -14.24
N LEU A 647 8.80 -50.42 -15.11
CA LEU A 647 8.28 -51.04 -16.34
C LEU A 647 8.15 -52.56 -16.15
N PRO A 648 7.13 -53.19 -16.76
CA PRO A 648 7.06 -54.64 -16.81
C PRO A 648 8.31 -55.21 -17.52
N PRO A 649 8.80 -56.38 -17.10
CA PRO A 649 9.85 -57.07 -17.83
C PRO A 649 9.36 -57.43 -19.24
N GLU A 650 10.14 -57.10 -20.27
CA GLU A 650 9.91 -57.64 -21.62
C GLU A 650 10.13 -59.17 -21.59
N PRO A 651 9.40 -59.96 -22.41
CA PRO A 651 9.65 -61.38 -22.51
C PRO A 651 11.10 -61.61 -22.95
N LYS A 652 11.87 -62.33 -22.12
CA LYS A 652 13.24 -62.73 -22.43
C LYS A 652 13.25 -63.47 -23.77
N ALA A 653 13.89 -62.90 -24.78
CA ALA A 653 14.28 -63.65 -25.98
C ALA A 653 15.15 -64.83 -25.52
N GLN A 654 14.79 -66.04 -25.94
CA GLN A 654 15.50 -67.26 -25.59
C GLN A 654 16.89 -67.26 -26.25
N PRO A 655 17.92 -67.85 -25.61
CA PRO A 655 19.22 -67.99 -26.25
C PRO A 655 19.10 -68.98 -27.42
N HIS A 656 19.32 -68.50 -28.64
CA HIS A 656 19.36 -69.33 -29.83
C HIS A 656 20.70 -70.10 -29.95
N ASP A 657 20.60 -71.32 -30.48
CA ASP A 657 21.67 -72.28 -30.79
C ASP A 657 22.61 -71.75 -31.91
N PRO A 658 23.92 -72.09 -31.93
CA PRO A 658 24.90 -71.44 -32.79
C PRO A 658 24.91 -72.04 -34.19
N LEU A 659 24.38 -71.33 -35.18
CA LEU A 659 24.62 -71.61 -36.59
C LEU A 659 25.37 -70.44 -37.25
N THR A 660 26.63 -70.72 -37.60
CA THR A 660 27.57 -69.97 -38.46
C THR A 660 27.84 -68.50 -38.09
N GLN A 661 28.83 -68.27 -37.21
CA GLN A 661 29.46 -66.95 -37.02
C GLN A 661 30.37 -66.62 -38.22
N ARG A 662 30.17 -65.45 -38.85
CA ARG A 662 31.14 -64.88 -39.81
C ARG A 662 32.38 -64.44 -39.03
N ALA A 663 33.56 -64.50 -39.64
CA ALA A 663 34.78 -64.02 -39.00
C ALA A 663 35.06 -62.55 -39.36
N PRO A 664 35.66 -61.72 -38.46
CA PRO A 664 35.88 -60.29 -38.72
C PRO A 664 36.60 -59.97 -40.03
N HIS A 665 37.53 -60.83 -40.46
CA HIS A 665 38.32 -60.66 -41.69
C HIS A 665 37.52 -60.86 -43.00
N GLU A 666 36.32 -61.41 -42.89
CA GLU A 666 35.37 -61.60 -43.99
C GLU A 666 34.44 -60.37 -44.16
N CYS A 667 34.45 -59.44 -43.20
CA CYS A 667 33.61 -58.25 -43.20
C CYS A 667 34.40 -56.99 -43.60
N THR A 668 33.82 -56.18 -44.49
CA THR A 668 34.37 -54.90 -44.94
C THR A 668 33.56 -53.72 -44.40
N VAL A 669 34.21 -52.83 -43.66
CA VAL A 669 33.62 -51.67 -42.99
C VAL A 669 34.06 -50.38 -43.69
N LEU A 670 33.11 -49.54 -44.06
CA LEU A 670 33.36 -48.19 -44.60
C LEU A 670 33.34 -47.18 -43.45
N LEU A 671 34.45 -46.46 -43.22
CA LEU A 671 34.54 -45.38 -42.25
C LEU A 671 34.51 -44.02 -42.96
N VAL A 672 33.55 -43.19 -42.60
CA VAL A 672 33.35 -41.83 -43.12
C VAL A 672 33.60 -40.84 -41.98
N ASP A 673 34.72 -40.13 -42.01
CA ASP A 673 35.09 -39.14 -40.99
C ASP A 673 35.97 -38.07 -41.65
N ASP A 674 35.59 -36.79 -41.50
CA ASP A 674 36.29 -35.64 -42.12
C ASP A 674 37.51 -35.17 -41.30
N ASN A 675 37.63 -35.64 -40.06
CA ASN A 675 38.74 -35.38 -39.17
C ASN A 675 39.81 -36.48 -39.29
N SER A 676 40.94 -36.14 -39.92
CA SER A 676 42.05 -37.07 -40.16
C SER A 676 42.59 -37.75 -38.89
N VAL A 677 42.54 -37.08 -37.72
CA VAL A 677 42.98 -37.64 -36.44
C VAL A 677 41.96 -38.64 -35.89
N GLY A 678 40.68 -38.30 -35.93
CA GLY A 678 39.58 -39.18 -35.51
C GLY A 678 39.48 -40.43 -36.39
N GLN A 679 39.61 -40.23 -37.69
CA GLN A 679 39.62 -41.29 -38.70
C GLN A 679 40.78 -42.27 -38.46
N LEU A 680 42.00 -41.78 -38.18
CA LEU A 680 43.16 -42.62 -37.86
C LEU A 680 42.94 -43.49 -36.62
N ALA A 681 42.37 -42.91 -35.57
CA ALA A 681 42.10 -43.63 -34.31
C ALA A 681 41.09 -44.77 -34.52
N VAL A 682 39.93 -44.48 -35.11
CA VAL A 682 38.87 -45.48 -35.33
C VAL A 682 39.31 -46.54 -36.33
N ARG A 683 40.01 -46.16 -37.40
CA ARG A 683 40.61 -47.10 -38.35
C ARG A 683 41.60 -48.05 -37.68
N GLY A 684 42.45 -47.54 -36.78
CA GLY A 684 43.38 -48.36 -36.00
C GLY A 684 42.67 -49.41 -35.13
N MET A 685 41.56 -49.03 -34.49
CA MET A 685 40.74 -49.95 -33.69
C MET A 685 40.09 -51.04 -34.56
N LEU A 686 39.50 -50.67 -35.70
CA LEU A 686 38.86 -51.62 -36.63
C LEU A 686 39.85 -52.64 -37.20
N LEU A 687 41.05 -52.19 -37.57
CA LEU A 687 42.13 -53.08 -38.04
C LEU A 687 42.62 -54.03 -36.94
N LYS A 688 42.71 -53.54 -35.69
CA LYS A 688 43.08 -54.37 -34.52
C LYS A 688 42.02 -55.43 -34.21
N LEU A 689 40.74 -55.16 -34.51
CA LEU A 689 39.63 -56.11 -34.42
C LEU A 689 39.56 -57.10 -35.59
N GLY A 690 40.40 -56.93 -36.62
CA GLY A 690 40.52 -57.85 -37.76
C GLY A 690 39.62 -57.56 -38.94
N TYR A 691 38.91 -56.42 -38.98
CA TYR A 691 38.04 -56.03 -40.09
C TYR A 691 38.83 -55.46 -41.28
N ARG A 692 38.29 -55.60 -42.49
CA ARG A 692 38.77 -54.85 -43.66
C ARG A 692 38.16 -53.45 -43.64
N VAL A 693 38.99 -52.41 -43.72
CA VAL A 693 38.51 -51.02 -43.55
C VAL A 693 38.83 -50.18 -44.78
N LYS A 694 37.83 -49.53 -45.35
CA LYS A 694 38.01 -48.42 -46.29
C LYS A 694 37.61 -47.11 -45.62
N THR A 695 38.40 -46.06 -45.84
CA THR A 695 38.14 -44.74 -45.27
C THR A 695 37.85 -43.73 -46.35
N VAL A 696 36.95 -42.79 -46.08
CA VAL A 696 36.65 -41.64 -46.92
C VAL A 696 36.37 -40.40 -46.07
N ASP A 697 36.73 -39.24 -46.61
CA ASP A 697 36.71 -37.99 -45.86
C ASP A 697 35.41 -37.18 -46.05
N ASN A 698 34.49 -37.64 -46.90
CA ASN A 698 33.25 -36.93 -47.20
C ASN A 698 32.13 -37.85 -47.71
N GLY A 699 30.88 -37.38 -47.58
CA GLY A 699 29.67 -38.10 -47.99
C GLY A 699 29.57 -38.46 -49.48
N PRO A 700 29.86 -37.56 -50.43
CA PRO A 700 29.82 -37.88 -51.86
C PRO A 700 30.76 -39.02 -52.25
N SER A 701 31.99 -39.05 -51.71
CA SER A 701 32.93 -40.15 -51.91
C SER A 701 32.43 -41.46 -51.30
N ALA A 702 31.75 -41.41 -50.15
CA ALA A 702 31.11 -42.58 -49.55
C ALA A 702 30.01 -43.17 -50.45
N LEU A 703 29.14 -42.33 -51.01
CA LEU A 703 28.08 -42.77 -51.94
C LEU A 703 28.64 -43.36 -53.24
N ALA A 704 29.70 -42.76 -53.79
CA ALA A 704 30.36 -43.28 -54.98
C ALA A 704 30.98 -44.67 -54.74
N LEU A 705 31.51 -44.94 -53.54
CA LEU A 705 32.00 -46.26 -53.17
C LEU A 705 30.85 -47.26 -52.98
N LEU A 706 29.79 -46.87 -52.27
CA LEU A 706 28.62 -47.73 -52.03
C LEU A 706 27.86 -48.12 -53.31
N GLN A 707 27.99 -47.33 -54.39
CA GLN A 707 27.44 -47.68 -55.71
C GLN A 707 28.26 -48.73 -56.47
N ASN A 708 29.57 -48.80 -56.20
CA ASN A 708 30.51 -49.62 -56.98
C ASN A 708 30.97 -50.87 -56.22
N GLU A 709 30.87 -50.87 -54.88
CA GLU A 709 31.37 -51.92 -54.00
C GLU A 709 30.36 -52.25 -52.90
N THR A 710 30.41 -53.49 -52.40
CA THR A 710 29.58 -53.94 -51.28
C THR A 710 30.35 -53.83 -49.96
N PHE A 711 29.66 -53.38 -48.91
CA PHE A 711 30.19 -53.26 -47.56
C PHE A 711 29.26 -54.00 -46.59
N ASP A 712 29.79 -54.44 -45.45
CA ASP A 712 29.01 -55.09 -44.39
C ASP A 712 28.54 -54.09 -43.33
N ALA A 713 29.23 -52.96 -43.14
CA ALA A 713 28.78 -51.85 -42.29
C ALA A 713 29.37 -50.50 -42.70
N VAL A 714 28.69 -49.41 -42.33
CA VAL A 714 29.17 -48.03 -42.48
C VAL A 714 29.27 -47.38 -41.11
N LEU A 715 30.46 -46.90 -40.74
CA LEU A 715 30.65 -45.98 -39.62
C LEU A 715 30.66 -44.56 -40.15
N LEU A 716 29.71 -43.74 -39.71
CA LEU A 716 29.54 -42.39 -40.19
C LEU A 716 29.73 -41.38 -39.05
N ASP A 717 30.71 -40.49 -39.17
CA ASP A 717 30.76 -39.30 -38.34
C ASP A 717 29.67 -38.31 -38.75
N VAL A 718 28.76 -38.00 -37.82
CA VAL A 718 27.64 -37.11 -38.08
C VAL A 718 27.86 -35.80 -37.31
N PRO A 719 28.27 -34.71 -37.97
CA PRO A 719 28.17 -33.37 -37.37
C PRO A 719 26.69 -32.98 -37.20
N GLU A 720 26.39 -32.01 -36.34
CA GLU A 720 25.02 -31.50 -36.11
C GLU A 720 24.36 -31.13 -37.46
N GLY A 721 23.41 -31.95 -37.95
CA GLY A 721 22.73 -31.78 -39.25
C GLY A 721 23.05 -32.80 -40.37
N GLY A 722 23.95 -33.78 -40.16
CA GLY A 722 24.41 -34.73 -41.18
C GLY A 722 23.42 -35.83 -41.65
N PHE A 723 22.13 -35.70 -41.35
CA PHE A 723 21.10 -36.71 -41.60
C PHE A 723 20.80 -36.99 -43.09
N SER A 724 21.16 -36.05 -43.97
CA SER A 724 20.93 -36.16 -45.42
C SER A 724 21.67 -37.34 -46.06
N LEU A 725 22.88 -37.65 -45.57
CA LEU A 725 23.71 -38.72 -46.13
C LEU A 725 23.14 -40.12 -45.81
N CYS A 726 22.60 -40.32 -44.61
CA CYS A 726 22.01 -41.60 -44.22
C CYS A 726 20.79 -41.94 -45.09
N CYS A 727 19.92 -40.97 -45.37
CA CYS A 727 18.81 -41.14 -46.31
C CYS A 727 19.30 -41.48 -47.74
N GLN A 728 20.39 -40.86 -48.19
CA GLN A 728 20.98 -41.14 -49.50
C GLN A 728 21.58 -42.54 -49.59
N ILE A 729 22.22 -43.03 -48.52
CA ILE A 729 22.73 -44.40 -48.43
C ILE A 729 21.57 -45.40 -48.52
N ARG A 730 20.47 -45.18 -47.79
CA ARG A 730 19.28 -46.05 -47.82
C ARG A 730 18.58 -46.08 -49.18
N ALA A 731 18.64 -44.99 -49.95
CA ALA A 731 18.05 -44.90 -51.28
C ALA A 731 18.88 -45.63 -52.37
N LEU A 732 20.11 -46.07 -52.08
CA LEU A 732 20.92 -46.84 -53.02
C LEU A 732 20.43 -48.30 -53.13
N PRO A 733 20.36 -48.86 -54.36
CA PRO A 733 19.95 -50.25 -54.55
C PRO A 733 20.91 -51.20 -53.83
N GLY A 734 20.37 -52.08 -52.98
CA GLY A 734 21.15 -53.04 -52.18
C GLY A 734 21.67 -52.52 -50.83
N CYS A 735 21.50 -51.23 -50.51
CA CYS A 735 21.93 -50.64 -49.23
C CYS A 735 20.77 -50.43 -48.23
N GLY A 736 19.56 -50.91 -48.56
CA GLY A 736 18.35 -50.74 -47.74
C GLY A 736 18.49 -51.31 -46.33
N GLU A 737 19.21 -52.42 -46.16
CA GLU A 737 19.42 -53.10 -44.86
C GLU A 737 20.85 -52.95 -44.31
N LEU A 738 21.73 -52.23 -45.01
CA LEU A 738 23.13 -52.06 -44.60
C LEU A 738 23.23 -51.41 -43.20
N PRO A 739 23.93 -52.01 -42.21
CA PRO A 739 24.12 -51.39 -40.90
C PRO A 739 24.86 -50.05 -40.98
N VAL A 740 24.22 -48.97 -40.53
CA VAL A 740 24.83 -47.63 -40.44
C VAL A 740 24.99 -47.25 -38.97
N ILE A 741 26.24 -47.15 -38.50
CA ILE A 741 26.60 -46.82 -37.12
C ILE A 741 27.07 -45.38 -37.07
N ALA A 742 26.37 -44.51 -36.35
CA ALA A 742 26.73 -43.10 -36.25
C ALA A 742 27.72 -42.83 -35.11
N LEU A 743 28.77 -42.05 -35.38
CA LEU A 743 29.69 -41.49 -34.39
C LEU A 743 29.25 -40.06 -34.07
N SER A 744 29.05 -39.73 -32.79
CA SER A 744 28.56 -38.40 -32.39
C SER A 744 29.19 -37.88 -31.09
N ALA A 745 29.38 -36.56 -30.98
CA ALA A 745 29.94 -35.88 -29.81
C ALA A 745 28.90 -35.56 -28.71
N SER A 746 27.59 -35.63 -29.01
CA SER A 746 26.51 -35.36 -28.05
C SER A 746 25.44 -36.46 -28.07
N LEU A 747 25.12 -37.02 -26.90
CA LEU A 747 24.07 -38.04 -26.73
C LEU A 747 22.74 -37.40 -26.29
N ASN A 748 22.33 -36.29 -26.92
CA ASN A 748 21.09 -35.60 -26.55
C ASN A 748 19.85 -36.31 -27.14
N VAL A 749 18.77 -36.42 -26.35
CA VAL A 749 17.53 -37.13 -26.73
C VAL A 749 16.75 -36.45 -27.85
N SER A 750 16.89 -35.13 -28.03
CA SER A 750 16.26 -34.39 -29.13
C SER A 750 16.71 -34.88 -30.52
N ASP A 751 17.89 -35.48 -30.62
CA ASP A 751 18.39 -36.13 -31.84
C ASP A 751 18.01 -37.61 -31.94
N ARG A 752 17.38 -38.19 -30.92
CA ARG A 752 16.85 -39.57 -30.95
C ARG A 752 15.53 -39.63 -31.71
N GLU A 753 14.60 -38.72 -31.40
CA GLU A 753 13.30 -38.62 -32.09
C GLU A 753 13.44 -38.25 -33.57
N ARG A 754 14.38 -37.36 -33.90
CA ARG A 754 14.67 -37.01 -35.30
C ARG A 754 15.21 -38.19 -36.11
N CYS A 755 15.86 -39.18 -35.48
CA CYS A 755 16.64 -40.18 -36.20
C CYS A 755 16.02 -41.56 -36.35
N HIS A 756 15.02 -41.91 -35.54
CA HIS A 756 14.31 -43.17 -35.76
C HIS A 756 13.64 -43.23 -37.14
N GLY A 757 13.36 -42.08 -37.76
CA GLY A 757 12.88 -41.98 -39.15
C GLY A 757 13.96 -41.92 -40.24
N ILE A 758 15.26 -42.00 -39.92
CA ILE A 758 16.36 -41.64 -40.85
C ILE A 758 17.24 -42.86 -41.23
N GLY A 759 16.99 -44.04 -40.64
CA GLY A 759 17.65 -45.29 -41.04
C GLY A 759 19.06 -45.48 -40.45
N ILE A 760 19.37 -44.92 -39.28
CA ILE A 760 20.59 -45.23 -38.51
C ILE A 760 20.35 -46.50 -37.67
N THR A 761 21.29 -47.45 -37.74
CA THR A 761 21.18 -48.76 -37.08
C THR A 761 21.70 -48.75 -35.64
N ASP A 762 22.82 -48.08 -35.37
CA ASP A 762 23.40 -47.98 -34.02
C ASP A 762 24.20 -46.69 -33.81
N ARG A 763 24.65 -46.40 -32.58
CA ARG A 763 25.40 -45.18 -32.26
C ARG A 763 26.55 -45.40 -31.28
N LEU A 764 27.65 -44.68 -31.49
CA LEU A 764 28.81 -44.64 -30.59
C LEU A 764 29.16 -43.19 -30.25
N ALA A 765 29.39 -42.92 -28.95
CA ALA A 765 29.84 -41.62 -28.49
C ALA A 765 31.32 -41.40 -28.81
N LYS A 766 31.68 -40.19 -29.24
CA LYS A 766 33.07 -39.74 -29.35
C LYS A 766 33.55 -39.20 -27.99
N PRO A 767 34.77 -39.53 -27.51
CA PRO A 767 35.76 -40.40 -28.15
C PRO A 767 35.34 -41.87 -28.16
N VAL A 768 35.52 -42.53 -29.32
CA VAL A 768 35.09 -43.93 -29.52
C VAL A 768 35.92 -44.84 -28.63
N ARG A 769 35.27 -45.60 -27.74
CA ARG A 769 35.92 -46.61 -26.90
C ARG A 769 36.05 -47.93 -27.65
N PHE A 770 37.21 -48.59 -27.49
CA PHE A 770 37.51 -49.87 -28.14
C PHE A 770 36.46 -50.95 -27.83
N ASP A 771 36.11 -51.13 -26.55
CA ASP A 771 35.16 -52.17 -26.10
C ASP A 771 33.74 -51.92 -26.66
N ALA A 772 33.33 -50.66 -26.74
CA ALA A 772 32.01 -50.28 -27.26
C ALA A 772 31.92 -50.51 -28.78
N LEU A 773 33.00 -50.18 -29.51
CA LEU A 773 33.09 -50.44 -30.94
C LEU A 773 33.06 -51.95 -31.23
N GLN A 774 33.80 -52.75 -30.45
CA GLN A 774 33.81 -54.20 -30.56
C GLN A 774 32.41 -54.80 -30.36
N ALA A 775 31.73 -54.44 -29.26
CA ALA A 775 30.42 -54.99 -28.94
C ALA A 775 29.36 -54.70 -30.01
N VAL A 776 29.34 -53.48 -30.58
CA VAL A 776 28.38 -53.11 -31.63
C VAL A 776 28.66 -53.90 -32.92
N LEU A 777 29.93 -54.04 -33.31
CA LEU A 777 30.28 -54.75 -34.55
C LEU A 777 30.08 -56.26 -34.43
N GLU A 778 30.38 -56.86 -33.28
CA GLU A 778 30.10 -58.28 -33.02
C GLU A 778 28.59 -58.57 -33.12
N CYS A 779 27.77 -57.73 -32.47
CA CYS A 779 26.31 -57.88 -32.47
C CYS A 779 25.70 -57.72 -33.88
N ARG A 780 26.18 -56.77 -34.67
CA ARG A 780 25.57 -56.42 -35.97
C ARG A 780 26.13 -57.17 -37.17
N LEU A 781 27.39 -57.60 -37.12
CA LEU A 781 28.07 -58.20 -38.27
C LEU A 781 28.33 -59.70 -38.12
N LEU A 782 28.45 -60.20 -36.89
CA LEU A 782 28.90 -61.58 -36.62
C LEU A 782 27.79 -62.49 -36.07
N CYS A 783 26.65 -61.93 -35.64
CA CYS A 783 25.42 -62.66 -35.30
C CYS A 783 24.39 -62.55 -36.44
N PRO A 784 23.66 -63.63 -36.81
CA PRO A 784 22.61 -63.53 -37.83
C PRO A 784 21.39 -62.74 -37.31
N LEU A 785 20.94 -61.75 -38.09
CA LEU A 785 19.69 -61.01 -37.88
C LEU A 785 18.50 -61.88 -38.33
N GLU A 786 17.43 -61.90 -37.54
CA GLU A 786 16.13 -62.52 -37.89
C GLU A 786 15.63 -61.96 -39.22
N GLY A 787 15.20 -62.85 -40.13
CA GLY A 787 14.44 -62.44 -41.31
C GLY A 787 13.08 -61.92 -40.86
N GLU A 788 12.82 -60.63 -41.10
CA GLU A 788 11.47 -60.07 -41.04
C GLU A 788 10.59 -60.83 -42.04
N SER A 789 9.66 -61.60 -41.48
CA SER A 789 8.56 -62.19 -42.21
C SER A 789 7.66 -61.05 -42.69
N ALA A 790 7.36 -61.03 -43.99
CA ALA A 790 6.36 -60.16 -44.56
C ALA A 790 5.01 -60.34 -43.83
N GLU A 791 4.48 -59.28 -43.22
CA GLU A 791 3.04 -58.99 -43.13
C GLU A 791 2.78 -57.58 -42.54
N HIS A 792 2.17 -56.74 -43.40
CA HIS A 792 1.49 -55.45 -43.21
C HIS A 792 2.26 -54.12 -43.08
#